data_AF-A0A178ZPX6-F1
#
_entry.id   AF-A0A178ZPX6-F1
#
_cell.length_a   1.000
_cell.length_b   1.000
_cell.length_c   1.000
_cell.angle_alpha   90.00
_cell.angle_beta   90.00
_cell.angle_gamma   90.00
#
_symmetry.space_group_name_H-M   'P 1'
#
loop_
_entity.id
_entity.type
_entity.pdbx_description
1 polymer ?
#
loop_
_entity_poly.entity_id
_entity_poly.type
_entity_poly.pdbx_seq_one_letter_code
_entity_poly.pdbx_strand_id
1 'polypeptide(L)'
;MAKGKKAKSAEQKARTAAKQSKKAAKGEKKKSVKAAALNADSDGDDDGDLDAMLAAYAEEQAKYLKVTEQPCGPPGPRSSSTIVASPSNRNELFLFGGEYHDGSTASFYNDLFVYLIDKGEWHQIVSGNSPLPRSGHAACRGGNTGGIYVSGGEFSSPKQNQFYHYHDFWHLDTETREWTKLEPRGKGKSPPARSGHRMTYFKNYIVLFGGFQDTSQQTKYLNDTWIYDCRENIWHEMKLAPAAQRPDPRSSFSFLPHESGAVLYGGYSRVKTSTGVGGGGKQAGKGSGGSAPVRNILKPLVHQDTWFLRITPPSSEAASGTPPSLRWERRKRPANAPNPPRAGVTMSFHKGRGILFGGVHDVEDSEEGIDSEFFNDLFIWNVDRNRFFPLSLRRPKAGGPKKQLPNAARGGRDRGKADEEELLRNLAALETKGSISGALDIDLDIKDGEEPEPERPKRDYPVRFEMPHPRFNAQLTVQDDTLYIFGGTLEKKDVEITFSDLYAVDLGKLDGVKELYYVEPANWNVTSQESDEEMEDDDEDDEEDEGEDDDDVDMDMDSDDDLESRAESSMSFDSRPSASTAPTTPLFRPTELETEPETLASQDSRPFPRPFESLREFYARTSEDWQRILIEKQSYGGRAEAAALAAEQTIKELRKKAFEQAEERWWDCREEVGRLEDEQEEAGIGEIVSMEARGAEGGGVGRRR
;
A
#
# COMPACT_ATOMS: atom_id res chain seq x y z
N MET A 1 -82.61 -27.00 50.33
CA MET A 1 -81.18 -26.63 50.57
C MET A 1 -80.60 -25.92 49.34
N ALA A 2 -80.50 -24.58 49.29
CA ALA A 2 -79.88 -23.91 48.11
C ALA A 2 -79.35 -22.46 48.33
N LYS A 3 -79.99 -21.62 49.16
CA LYS A 3 -79.63 -20.17 49.23
C LYS A 3 -78.45 -19.81 50.14
N GLY A 4 -77.99 -20.69 51.03
CA GLY A 4 -76.91 -20.39 52.00
C GLY A 4 -75.46 -20.47 51.48
N LYS A 5 -75.19 -21.14 50.35
CA LYS A 5 -73.81 -21.36 49.87
C LYS A 5 -73.23 -20.19 49.05
N LYS A 6 -74.04 -19.38 48.35
CA LYS A 6 -73.53 -18.24 47.55
C LYS A 6 -73.06 -17.06 48.41
N ALA A 7 -73.72 -16.76 49.53
CA ALA A 7 -73.36 -15.64 50.40
C ALA A 7 -71.95 -15.80 51.01
N LYS A 8 -71.64 -16.98 51.60
CA LYS A 8 -70.32 -17.25 52.19
C LYS A 8 -69.16 -17.18 51.18
N SER A 9 -69.40 -17.50 49.91
CA SER A 9 -68.36 -17.42 48.86
C SER A 9 -68.01 -15.97 48.49
N ALA A 10 -69.02 -15.09 48.41
CA ALA A 10 -68.82 -13.67 48.14
C ALA A 10 -68.06 -12.97 49.29
N GLU A 11 -68.45 -13.24 50.53
CA GLU A 11 -67.80 -12.69 51.74
C GLU A 11 -66.33 -13.15 51.84
N GLN A 12 -66.04 -14.41 51.53
CA GLN A 12 -64.68 -14.93 51.54
C GLN A 12 -63.79 -14.30 50.45
N LYS A 13 -64.33 -14.04 49.24
CA LYS A 13 -63.63 -13.29 48.17
C LYS A 13 -63.39 -11.82 48.54
N ALA A 14 -64.37 -11.14 49.13
CA ALA A 14 -64.20 -9.77 49.61
C ALA A 14 -63.09 -9.67 50.68
N ARG A 15 -63.01 -10.66 51.58
CA ARG A 15 -62.01 -10.72 52.65
C ARG A 15 -60.59 -11.05 52.14
N THR A 16 -60.43 -11.78 51.03
CA THR A 16 -59.11 -11.92 50.36
C THR A 16 -58.71 -10.67 49.59
N ALA A 17 -59.63 -10.05 48.85
CA ALA A 17 -59.35 -8.79 48.15
C ALA A 17 -58.92 -7.68 49.13
N ALA A 18 -59.61 -7.54 50.27
CA ALA A 18 -59.23 -6.60 51.33
C ALA A 18 -57.90 -6.92 52.03
N LYS A 19 -57.46 -8.20 52.01
CA LYS A 19 -56.12 -8.60 52.48
C LYS A 19 -55.03 -8.31 51.44
N GLN A 20 -55.34 -8.40 50.15
CA GLN A 20 -54.42 -8.05 49.06
C GLN A 20 -54.23 -6.53 48.97
N SER A 21 -55.29 -5.72 49.04
CA SER A 21 -55.17 -4.25 49.05
C SER A 21 -54.42 -3.74 50.28
N LYS A 22 -54.62 -4.32 51.48
CA LYS A 22 -53.80 -4.01 52.66
C LYS A 22 -52.34 -4.47 52.57
N LYS A 23 -52.01 -5.44 51.71
CA LYS A 23 -50.60 -5.78 51.38
C LYS A 23 -50.00 -4.78 50.38
N ALA A 24 -50.75 -4.38 49.34
CA ALA A 24 -50.32 -3.38 48.37
C ALA A 24 -50.04 -2.02 49.04
N ALA A 25 -50.97 -1.50 49.84
CA ALA A 25 -50.80 -0.23 50.56
C ALA A 25 -49.65 -0.25 51.60
N LYS A 26 -49.27 -1.44 52.13
CA LYS A 26 -48.05 -1.59 52.95
C LYS A 26 -46.78 -1.63 52.11
N GLY A 27 -46.84 -2.04 50.85
CA GLY A 27 -45.74 -1.93 49.89
C GLY A 27 -45.50 -0.47 49.49
N GLU A 28 -46.56 0.27 49.17
CA GLU A 28 -46.48 1.68 48.80
C GLU A 28 -45.95 2.56 49.95
N LYS A 29 -46.45 2.40 51.19
CA LYS A 29 -45.86 3.11 52.34
C LYS A 29 -44.40 2.74 52.61
N LYS A 30 -43.94 1.55 52.22
CA LYS A 30 -42.52 1.17 52.35
C LYS A 30 -41.67 1.74 51.19
N LYS A 31 -42.26 1.96 50.01
CA LYS A 31 -41.64 2.72 48.91
C LYS A 31 -41.57 4.22 49.21
N SER A 32 -42.64 4.84 49.73
CA SER A 32 -42.66 6.28 50.02
C SER A 32 -41.69 6.66 51.14
N VAL A 33 -41.53 5.82 52.17
CA VAL A 33 -40.53 6.05 53.23
C VAL A 33 -39.10 5.79 52.71
N LYS A 34 -38.89 4.85 51.77
CA LYS A 34 -37.57 4.66 51.16
C LYS A 34 -37.21 5.80 50.19
N ALA A 35 -38.18 6.37 49.48
CA ALA A 35 -37.99 7.56 48.65
C ALA A 35 -37.70 8.81 49.50
N ALA A 36 -38.46 9.02 50.59
CA ALA A 36 -38.20 10.15 51.50
C ALA A 36 -36.85 10.04 52.24
N ALA A 37 -36.31 8.83 52.42
CA ALA A 37 -34.99 8.60 53.01
C ALA A 37 -33.83 8.61 51.99
N LEU A 38 -34.11 8.75 50.69
CA LEU A 38 -33.09 9.01 49.66
C LEU A 38 -32.94 10.51 49.38
N ASN A 39 -33.96 11.32 49.65
CA ASN A 39 -33.96 12.76 49.40
C ASN A 39 -33.46 13.60 50.60
N ALA A 40 -32.57 13.06 51.43
CA ALA A 40 -32.10 13.69 52.66
C ALA A 40 -30.59 13.52 52.94
N ASP A 41 -29.84 12.94 51.99
CA ASP A 41 -28.40 12.64 52.14
C ASP A 41 -27.70 12.56 50.74
N SER A 42 -28.07 13.44 49.80
CA SER A 42 -27.44 13.54 48.46
C SER A 42 -26.93 14.96 48.16
N ASP A 43 -25.97 15.44 48.96
CA ASP A 43 -25.01 16.45 48.49
C ASP A 43 -24.05 15.76 47.48
N GLY A 44 -24.54 15.52 46.27
CA GLY A 44 -23.83 14.73 45.25
C GLY A 44 -24.60 14.45 43.96
N ASP A 45 -25.47 15.36 43.51
CA ASP A 45 -26.21 15.21 42.24
C ASP A 45 -25.34 15.58 41.02
N ASP A 46 -24.42 14.68 40.64
CA ASP A 46 -23.73 14.70 39.32
C ASP A 46 -23.75 13.31 38.63
N ASP A 47 -24.15 12.25 39.33
CA ASP A 47 -24.30 10.87 38.79
C ASP A 47 -25.57 10.68 37.92
N GLY A 48 -26.26 11.76 37.55
CA GLY A 48 -27.65 11.75 37.08
C GLY A 48 -27.89 11.27 35.65
N ASP A 49 -26.89 11.36 34.77
CA ASP A 49 -27.04 11.09 33.32
C ASP A 49 -25.95 10.15 32.76
N LEU A 50 -25.30 9.33 33.60
CA LEU A 50 -24.29 8.35 33.15
C LEU A 50 -24.80 7.42 32.04
N ASP A 51 -26.05 6.93 32.13
CA ASP A 51 -26.67 6.12 31.07
C ASP A 51 -26.92 6.93 29.78
N ALA A 52 -27.21 8.23 29.89
CA ALA A 52 -27.42 9.11 28.74
C ALA A 52 -26.09 9.51 28.08
N MET A 53 -25.04 9.74 28.86
CA MET A 53 -23.68 9.93 28.35
C MET A 53 -23.16 8.65 27.67
N LEU A 54 -23.33 7.48 28.29
CA LEU A 54 -22.98 6.20 27.66
C LEU A 54 -23.78 5.94 26.37
N ALA A 55 -25.05 6.34 26.31
CA ALA A 55 -25.85 6.28 25.08
C ALA A 55 -25.34 7.26 24.01
N ALA A 56 -24.97 8.49 24.37
CA ALA A 56 -24.38 9.46 23.46
C ALA A 56 -23.03 8.97 22.90
N TYR A 57 -22.13 8.47 23.76
CA TYR A 57 -20.88 7.83 23.33
C TYR A 57 -21.13 6.61 22.45
N ALA A 58 -22.13 5.78 22.76
CA ALA A 58 -22.50 4.64 21.90
C ALA A 58 -23.04 5.09 20.54
N GLU A 59 -23.81 6.18 20.47
CA GLU A 59 -24.23 6.77 19.20
C GLU A 59 -23.07 7.38 18.41
N GLU A 60 -22.11 8.03 19.06
CA GLU A 60 -20.91 8.59 18.41
C GLU A 60 -19.99 7.48 17.88
N GLN A 61 -19.76 6.43 18.68
CA GLN A 61 -19.06 5.23 18.23
C GLN A 61 -19.80 4.54 17.06
N ALA A 62 -21.14 4.44 17.12
CA ALA A 62 -21.94 3.92 16.01
C ALA A 62 -21.87 4.82 14.76
N LYS A 63 -21.76 6.15 14.91
CA LYS A 63 -21.53 7.10 13.79
C LYS A 63 -20.12 6.95 13.21
N TYR A 64 -19.11 6.74 14.04
CA TYR A 64 -17.71 6.54 13.63
C TYR A 64 -17.50 5.21 12.88
N LEU A 65 -18.07 4.12 13.41
CA LEU A 65 -18.04 2.79 12.79
C LEU A 65 -18.95 2.68 11.57
N LYS A 66 -19.91 3.60 11.38
CA LYS A 66 -20.88 3.57 10.28
C LYS A 66 -20.16 3.54 8.92
N VAL A 67 -20.24 2.40 8.26
CA VAL A 67 -19.83 2.26 6.87
C VAL A 67 -20.87 2.89 5.95
N THR A 68 -20.40 3.65 4.97
CA THR A 68 -21.23 4.15 3.87
C THR A 68 -20.62 3.75 2.53
N GLU A 69 -21.48 3.36 1.60
CA GLU A 69 -21.13 2.95 0.25
C GLU A 69 -21.72 3.95 -0.74
N GLN A 70 -20.89 4.48 -1.64
CA GLN A 70 -21.33 5.43 -2.66
C GLN A 70 -20.79 4.98 -4.04
N PRO A 71 -21.65 4.85 -5.07
CA PRO A 71 -21.19 4.67 -6.45
C PRO A 71 -20.25 5.82 -6.84
N CYS A 72 -19.10 5.49 -7.40
CA CYS A 72 -18.05 6.45 -7.70
C CYS A 72 -17.44 6.22 -9.09
N GLY A 73 -16.61 7.17 -9.52
CA GLY A 73 -15.72 6.95 -10.65
C GLY A 73 -14.67 5.87 -10.34
N PRO A 74 -13.99 5.34 -11.37
CA PRO A 74 -12.83 4.47 -11.18
C PRO A 74 -11.72 5.18 -10.37
N PRO A 75 -10.94 4.43 -9.59
CA PRO A 75 -9.85 4.98 -8.77
C PRO A 75 -8.79 5.69 -9.62
N GLY A 76 -8.21 6.77 -9.07
CA GLY A 76 -7.09 7.47 -9.71
C GLY A 76 -5.81 6.62 -9.80
N PRO A 77 -4.83 7.04 -10.62
CA PRO A 77 -3.57 6.32 -10.83
C PRO A 77 -2.89 5.96 -9.53
N ARG A 78 -2.43 4.72 -9.40
CA ARG A 78 -1.70 4.27 -8.21
C ARG A 78 -0.81 3.07 -8.45
N SER A 79 0.33 3.09 -7.79
CA SER A 79 1.25 1.97 -7.62
C SER A 79 1.18 1.46 -6.17
N SER A 80 1.85 0.35 -5.88
CA SER A 80 2.04 -0.19 -4.52
C SER A 80 0.75 -0.38 -3.68
N SER A 81 -0.42 -0.42 -4.33
CA SER A 81 -1.73 -0.71 -3.73
C SER A 81 -1.97 -2.22 -3.64
N THR A 82 -3.10 -2.63 -3.05
CA THR A 82 -3.51 -4.03 -3.06
C THR A 82 -4.92 -4.21 -3.61
N ILE A 83 -5.07 -5.03 -4.66
CA ILE A 83 -6.36 -5.54 -5.14
C ILE A 83 -6.57 -6.99 -4.72
N VAL A 84 -7.70 -7.28 -4.07
CA VAL A 84 -8.05 -8.60 -3.53
C VAL A 84 -9.47 -8.96 -3.93
N ALA A 85 -9.60 -10.00 -4.73
CA ALA A 85 -10.87 -10.65 -5.03
C ALA A 85 -11.55 -11.12 -3.72
N SER A 86 -12.84 -10.85 -3.55
CA SER A 86 -13.57 -11.11 -2.31
C SER A 86 -13.60 -12.60 -1.93
N PRO A 87 -13.42 -12.97 -0.66
CA PRO A 87 -13.51 -14.36 -0.19
C PRO A 87 -14.98 -14.82 -0.05
N SER A 88 -15.91 -13.91 0.25
CA SER A 88 -17.33 -14.23 0.47
C SER A 88 -18.20 -14.09 -0.79
N ASN A 89 -17.85 -13.18 -1.72
CA ASN A 89 -18.71 -12.82 -2.85
C ASN A 89 -17.97 -12.83 -4.19
N ARG A 90 -18.36 -13.72 -5.11
CA ARG A 90 -17.74 -13.83 -6.44
C ARG A 90 -17.86 -12.56 -7.32
N ASN A 91 -18.71 -11.62 -6.95
CA ASN A 91 -19.00 -10.40 -7.70
C ASN A 91 -18.14 -9.19 -7.30
N GLU A 92 -17.26 -9.32 -6.30
CA GLU A 92 -16.59 -8.18 -5.67
C GLU A 92 -15.06 -8.29 -5.72
N LEU A 93 -14.40 -7.20 -6.12
CA LEU A 93 -12.97 -7.00 -5.94
C LEU A 93 -12.77 -5.80 -5.02
N PHE A 94 -11.96 -5.95 -3.97
CA PHE A 94 -11.58 -4.86 -3.08
C PHE A 94 -10.24 -4.27 -3.52
N LEU A 95 -10.14 -2.95 -3.65
CA LEU A 95 -8.90 -2.22 -3.87
C LEU A 95 -8.66 -1.29 -2.68
N PHE A 96 -7.45 -1.32 -2.10
CA PHE A 96 -7.11 -0.50 -0.94
C PHE A 96 -5.73 0.16 -1.08
N GLY A 97 -5.68 1.44 -0.71
CA GLY A 97 -4.46 2.23 -0.53
C GLY A 97 -3.60 2.36 -1.79
N GLY A 98 -2.28 2.44 -1.59
CA GLY A 98 -1.29 2.71 -2.63
C GLY A 98 -0.73 4.12 -2.59
N GLU A 99 0.10 4.44 -3.57
CA GLU A 99 0.72 5.75 -3.76
C GLU A 99 0.62 6.22 -5.22
N TYR A 100 0.76 7.53 -5.41
CA TYR A 100 0.93 8.18 -6.70
C TYR A 100 2.05 9.20 -6.59
N HIS A 101 2.93 9.25 -7.57
CA HIS A 101 3.99 10.23 -7.67
C HIS A 101 3.81 11.03 -8.96
N ASP A 102 3.82 12.37 -8.87
CA ASP A 102 3.62 13.28 -10.01
C ASP A 102 4.94 13.78 -10.63
N GLY A 103 6.07 13.19 -10.24
CA GLY A 103 7.42 13.65 -10.57
C GLY A 103 8.00 14.68 -9.59
N SER A 104 7.19 15.21 -8.66
CA SER A 104 7.60 16.21 -7.66
C SER A 104 7.14 15.90 -6.23
N THR A 105 5.97 15.27 -6.08
CA THR A 105 5.36 14.92 -4.80
C THR A 105 4.69 13.56 -4.83
N ALA A 106 4.82 12.83 -3.72
CA ALA A 106 4.16 11.57 -3.46
C ALA A 106 2.87 11.78 -2.65
N SER A 107 1.76 11.24 -3.15
CA SER A 107 0.47 11.16 -2.49
C SER A 107 0.18 9.72 -2.08
N PHE A 108 -0.29 9.51 -0.84
CA PHE A 108 -0.64 8.19 -0.31
C PHE A 108 -2.14 8.10 -0.07
N TYR A 109 -2.71 6.92 -0.28
CA TYR A 109 -4.16 6.71 -0.19
C TYR A 109 -4.55 5.76 0.96
N ASN A 110 -5.74 5.99 1.53
CA ASN A 110 -6.45 5.10 2.48
C ASN A 110 -7.88 4.76 2.02
N ASP A 111 -8.23 5.10 0.79
CA ASP A 111 -9.53 4.79 0.22
C ASP A 111 -9.69 3.27 0.02
N LEU A 112 -10.90 2.79 0.30
CA LEU A 112 -11.33 1.42 0.00
C LEU A 112 -12.37 1.50 -1.12
N PHE A 113 -12.09 0.83 -2.23
CA PHE A 113 -13.04 0.69 -3.32
C PHE A 113 -13.49 -0.77 -3.48
N VAL A 114 -14.73 -0.93 -3.91
CA VAL A 114 -15.30 -2.20 -4.36
C VAL A 114 -15.65 -2.09 -5.84
N TYR A 115 -15.11 -2.99 -6.66
CA TYR A 115 -15.56 -3.18 -8.04
C TYR A 115 -16.63 -4.28 -8.08
N LEU A 116 -17.82 -3.92 -8.56
CA LEU A 116 -18.94 -4.84 -8.77
C LEU A 116 -18.88 -5.41 -10.20
N ILE A 117 -18.39 -6.64 -10.34
CA ILE A 117 -18.06 -7.28 -11.63
C ILE A 117 -19.27 -7.35 -12.58
N ASP A 118 -20.42 -7.82 -12.11
CA ASP A 118 -21.68 -7.98 -12.85
C ASP A 118 -22.23 -6.64 -13.37
N LYS A 119 -22.00 -5.55 -12.63
CA LYS A 119 -22.46 -4.21 -12.99
C LYS A 119 -21.42 -3.44 -13.80
N GLY A 120 -20.14 -3.75 -13.59
CA GLY A 120 -19.04 -2.97 -14.12
C GLY A 120 -18.89 -1.60 -13.47
N GLU A 121 -19.13 -1.50 -12.16
CA GLU A 121 -19.21 -0.22 -11.43
C GLU A 121 -18.28 -0.21 -10.22
N TRP A 122 -17.65 0.93 -9.97
CA TRP A 122 -16.84 1.18 -8.79
C TRP A 122 -17.68 1.86 -7.71
N HIS A 123 -17.49 1.42 -6.47
CA HIS A 123 -18.16 1.95 -5.29
C HIS A 123 -17.08 2.28 -4.24
N GLN A 124 -17.09 3.49 -3.70
CA GLN A 124 -16.20 3.90 -2.62
C GLN A 124 -16.84 3.56 -1.28
N ILE A 125 -16.05 2.97 -0.39
CA ILE A 125 -16.43 2.62 0.97
C ILE A 125 -15.78 3.62 1.92
N VAL A 126 -16.61 4.39 2.61
CA VAL A 126 -16.18 5.38 3.59
C VAL A 126 -16.59 4.90 4.98
N SER A 127 -15.60 4.76 5.86
CA SER A 127 -15.73 4.37 7.27
C SER A 127 -14.78 5.24 8.09
N GLY A 128 -15.21 5.71 9.27
CA GLY A 128 -14.34 6.50 10.15
C GLY A 128 -13.15 5.70 10.68
N ASN A 129 -13.30 4.37 10.79
CA ASN A 129 -12.29 3.44 11.29
C ASN A 129 -11.36 2.86 10.19
N SER A 130 -11.18 3.55 9.07
CA SER A 130 -10.27 3.11 8.00
C SER A 130 -8.80 3.17 8.46
N PRO A 131 -7.92 2.24 8.03
CA PRO A 131 -6.48 2.35 8.27
C PRO A 131 -5.91 3.64 7.66
N LEU A 132 -4.87 4.23 8.27
CA LEU A 132 -4.22 5.45 7.74
C LEU A 132 -3.58 5.26 6.34
N PRO A 133 -3.37 6.36 5.56
CA PRO A 133 -2.83 6.30 4.20
C PRO A 133 -1.52 5.54 4.08
N ARG A 134 -1.43 4.61 3.13
CA ARG A 134 -0.29 3.70 3.03
C ARG A 134 -0.08 3.05 1.67
N SER A 135 1.18 2.88 1.30
CA SER A 135 1.63 2.03 0.20
C SER A 135 2.46 0.85 0.73
N GLY A 136 2.80 -0.11 -0.13
CA GLY A 136 3.75 -1.18 0.19
C GLY A 136 3.31 -2.11 1.33
N HIS A 137 2.04 -2.05 1.73
CA HIS A 137 1.43 -2.89 2.74
C HIS A 137 1.22 -4.31 2.21
N ALA A 138 1.14 -5.30 3.09
CA ALA A 138 0.75 -6.65 2.69
C ALA A 138 -0.71 -6.90 3.02
N ALA A 139 -1.42 -7.56 2.11
CA ALA A 139 -2.77 -8.07 2.40
C ALA A 139 -2.94 -9.52 1.91
N CYS A 140 -3.85 -10.26 2.55
CA CYS A 140 -4.28 -11.57 2.09
C CYS A 140 -5.68 -11.93 2.62
N ARG A 141 -6.37 -12.88 1.97
CA ARG A 141 -7.63 -13.46 2.47
C ARG A 141 -7.38 -14.23 3.79
N GLY A 142 -8.35 -14.29 4.69
CA GLY A 142 -8.25 -15.00 5.97
C GLY A 142 -8.24 -16.54 5.91
N GLY A 143 -8.32 -17.14 4.73
CA GLY A 143 -8.48 -18.59 4.59
C GLY A 143 -9.78 -19.06 5.24
N ASN A 144 -9.68 -19.88 6.28
CA ASN A 144 -10.84 -20.43 6.98
C ASN A 144 -11.58 -19.43 7.88
N THR A 145 -11.00 -18.26 8.18
CA THR A 145 -11.66 -17.25 9.04
C THR A 145 -12.44 -16.18 8.27
N GLY A 146 -12.43 -16.22 6.94
CA GLY A 146 -13.07 -15.19 6.11
C GLY A 146 -12.31 -13.86 6.11
N GLY A 147 -12.90 -12.86 5.47
CA GLY A 147 -12.36 -11.49 5.42
C GLY A 147 -10.99 -11.34 4.75
N ILE A 148 -10.47 -10.11 4.84
CA ILE A 148 -9.16 -9.71 4.32
C ILE A 148 -8.33 -9.14 5.47
N TYR A 149 -7.09 -9.60 5.62
CA TYR A 149 -6.15 -9.10 6.61
C TYR A 149 -5.11 -8.21 5.94
N VAL A 150 -4.82 -7.04 6.52
CA VAL A 150 -3.83 -6.06 6.07
C VAL A 150 -2.82 -5.80 7.18
N SER A 151 -1.53 -5.70 6.85
CA SER A 151 -0.47 -5.39 7.83
C SER A 151 0.53 -4.38 7.28
N GLY A 152 0.99 -3.50 8.16
CA GLY A 152 2.08 -2.56 7.90
C GLY A 152 1.90 -1.71 6.63
N GLY A 153 3.00 -1.55 5.89
CA GLY A 153 3.12 -0.59 4.80
C GLY A 153 3.95 0.63 5.22
N GLU A 154 3.97 1.64 4.37
CA GLU A 154 4.66 2.90 4.62
C GLU A 154 3.86 4.11 4.17
N PHE A 155 4.17 5.24 4.78
CA PHE A 155 3.76 6.58 4.41
C PHE A 155 5.01 7.45 4.33
N SER A 156 5.14 8.32 3.33
CA SER A 156 6.22 9.30 3.29
C SER A 156 5.68 10.72 3.32
N SER A 157 6.54 11.64 3.76
CA SER A 157 6.32 13.06 3.44
C SER A 157 6.21 13.26 1.91
N PRO A 158 5.54 14.31 1.41
CA PRO A 158 5.34 14.51 -0.03
C PRO A 158 6.64 14.52 -0.85
N LYS A 159 7.75 15.02 -0.29
CA LYS A 159 9.08 15.03 -0.94
C LYS A 159 9.92 13.76 -0.69
N GLN A 160 9.31 12.67 -0.21
CA GLN A 160 9.92 11.36 0.08
C GLN A 160 11.19 11.37 0.98
N ASN A 161 11.48 12.45 1.71
CA ASN A 161 12.70 12.59 2.54
C ASN A 161 12.63 11.81 3.88
N GLN A 162 11.42 11.46 4.30
CA GLN A 162 11.12 10.81 5.57
C GLN A 162 10.04 9.76 5.31
N PHE A 163 10.31 8.52 5.74
CA PHE A 163 9.42 7.37 5.66
C PHE A 163 9.01 6.94 7.06
N TYR A 164 7.70 6.72 7.24
CA TYR A 164 7.11 6.11 8.42
C TYR A 164 6.61 4.72 8.03
N HIS A 165 7.09 3.68 8.71
CA HIS A 165 6.59 2.32 8.51
C HIS A 165 5.55 1.96 9.55
N TYR A 166 4.42 1.44 9.09
CA TYR A 166 3.37 0.94 9.96
C TYR A 166 3.72 -0.44 10.52
N HIS A 167 3.26 -0.72 11.73
CA HIS A 167 3.35 -2.03 12.42
C HIS A 167 1.97 -2.57 12.84
N ASP A 168 0.91 -1.85 12.47
CA ASP A 168 -0.47 -2.16 12.78
C ASP A 168 -0.98 -3.34 11.95
N PHE A 169 -2.08 -3.92 12.41
CA PHE A 169 -2.69 -5.10 11.80
C PHE A 169 -4.20 -4.92 11.78
N TRP A 170 -4.80 -5.13 10.61
CA TRP A 170 -6.20 -4.82 10.35
C TRP A 170 -6.93 -6.00 9.74
N HIS A 171 -8.22 -6.11 10.03
CA HIS A 171 -9.16 -7.01 9.40
C HIS A 171 -10.28 -6.21 8.74
N LEU A 172 -10.56 -6.50 7.48
CA LEU A 172 -11.74 -6.06 6.76
C LEU A 172 -12.71 -7.24 6.70
N ASP A 173 -13.87 -7.09 7.33
CA ASP A 173 -15.01 -7.96 7.07
C ASP A 173 -15.55 -7.61 5.68
N THR A 174 -15.63 -8.59 4.78
CA THR A 174 -16.03 -8.34 3.38
C THR A 174 -17.54 -8.33 3.16
N GLU A 175 -18.34 -8.72 4.17
CA GLU A 175 -19.79 -8.70 4.12
C GLU A 175 -20.34 -7.41 4.74
N THR A 176 -19.84 -6.99 5.91
CA THR A 176 -20.22 -5.70 6.52
C THR A 176 -19.41 -4.52 5.98
N ARG A 177 -18.25 -4.80 5.36
CA ARG A 177 -17.28 -3.81 4.84
C ARG A 177 -16.66 -2.95 5.95
N GLU A 178 -16.70 -3.45 7.18
CA GLU A 178 -16.15 -2.80 8.37
C GLU A 178 -14.67 -3.14 8.55
N TRP A 179 -13.88 -2.10 8.81
CA TRP A 179 -12.51 -2.24 9.28
C TRP A 179 -12.49 -2.45 10.79
N THR A 180 -11.70 -3.42 11.23
CA THR A 180 -11.36 -3.65 12.64
C THR A 180 -9.83 -3.60 12.77
N LYS A 181 -9.31 -2.66 13.56
CA LYS A 181 -7.91 -2.71 14.02
C LYS A 181 -7.78 -3.89 14.97
N LEU A 182 -6.90 -4.83 14.64
CA LEU A 182 -6.61 -5.97 15.50
C LEU A 182 -5.53 -5.58 16.49
N GLU A 183 -5.81 -5.82 17.77
CA GLU A 183 -4.84 -5.69 18.87
C GLU A 183 -4.50 -7.10 19.39
N PRO A 184 -3.40 -7.73 18.91
CA PRO A 184 -3.07 -9.11 19.24
C PRO A 184 -2.62 -9.30 20.68
N ARG A 185 -3.05 -10.39 21.30
CA ARG A 185 -2.78 -10.71 22.70
C ARG A 185 -1.30 -11.04 22.89
N GLY A 186 -0.66 -10.29 23.79
CA GLY A 186 0.73 -10.50 24.21
C GLY A 186 1.62 -9.30 23.89
N LYS A 187 1.85 -8.44 24.90
CA LYS A 187 2.70 -7.25 24.78
C LYS A 187 4.07 -7.59 24.17
N GLY A 188 4.45 -6.84 23.13
CA GLY A 188 5.75 -6.99 22.45
C GLY A 188 5.90 -8.23 21.55
N LYS A 189 4.80 -8.88 21.15
CA LYS A 189 4.83 -10.09 20.28
C LYS A 189 4.23 -9.88 18.89
N SER A 190 4.08 -8.66 18.40
CA SER A 190 3.67 -8.38 17.02
C SER A 190 4.89 -8.21 16.10
N PRO A 191 4.76 -8.41 14.78
CA PRO A 191 5.81 -8.09 13.83
C PRO A 191 6.23 -6.61 13.93
N PRO A 192 7.53 -6.27 13.96
CA PRO A 192 7.95 -4.87 13.91
C PRO A 192 7.57 -4.22 12.57
N ALA A 193 7.45 -2.88 12.62
CA ALA A 193 7.13 -1.99 11.51
C ALA A 193 7.88 -2.33 10.21
N ARG A 194 7.19 -2.35 9.07
CA ARG A 194 7.77 -2.76 7.77
C ARG A 194 6.87 -2.47 6.57
N SER A 195 7.49 -2.34 5.40
CA SER A 195 6.87 -2.31 4.07
C SER A 195 7.50 -3.35 3.14
N GLY A 196 6.90 -3.54 1.96
CA GLY A 196 7.39 -4.48 0.92
C GLY A 196 7.42 -5.95 1.32
N HIS A 197 6.87 -6.29 2.49
CA HIS A 197 6.70 -7.65 2.97
C HIS A 197 5.52 -8.32 2.24
N ARG A 198 5.33 -9.63 2.42
CA ARG A 198 4.15 -10.32 1.91
C ARG A 198 3.51 -11.21 2.95
N MET A 199 2.20 -11.35 2.81
CA MET A 199 1.35 -12.20 3.63
C MET A 199 0.65 -13.22 2.76
N THR A 200 0.36 -14.37 3.36
CA THR A 200 -0.53 -15.39 2.82
C THR A 200 -1.21 -16.13 3.96
N TYR A 201 -2.24 -16.91 3.67
CA TYR A 201 -2.94 -17.72 4.66
C TYR A 201 -2.59 -19.20 4.56
N PHE A 202 -2.76 -19.89 5.68
CA PHE A 202 -2.78 -21.34 5.75
C PHE A 202 -3.83 -21.78 6.78
N LYS A 203 -4.97 -22.32 6.32
CA LYS A 203 -6.11 -22.68 7.17
C LYS A 203 -6.60 -21.46 7.99
N ASN A 204 -6.45 -21.49 9.31
CA ASN A 204 -6.79 -20.42 10.26
C ASN A 204 -5.58 -19.56 10.69
N TYR A 205 -4.49 -19.60 9.93
CA TYR A 205 -3.25 -18.88 10.21
C TYR A 205 -2.96 -17.86 9.12
N ILE A 206 -2.56 -16.65 9.53
CA ILE A 206 -1.92 -15.68 8.62
C ILE A 206 -0.40 -15.80 8.79
N VAL A 207 0.30 -15.84 7.67
CA VAL A 207 1.75 -16.04 7.59
C VAL A 207 2.37 -14.80 6.96
N LEU A 208 3.30 -14.17 7.68
CA LEU A 208 4.02 -12.98 7.23
C LEU A 208 5.51 -13.32 7.10
N PHE A 209 6.14 -12.85 6.02
CA PHE A 209 7.58 -13.00 5.80
C PHE A 209 8.23 -11.70 5.31
N GLY A 210 9.47 -11.46 5.75
CA GLY A 210 10.39 -10.50 5.14
C GLY A 210 9.90 -9.05 5.07
N GLY A 211 10.17 -8.38 3.95
CA GLY A 211 10.00 -6.95 3.76
C GLY A 211 11.27 -6.16 4.07
N PHE A 212 11.11 -4.85 4.26
CA PHE A 212 12.19 -3.96 4.68
C PHE A 212 11.71 -2.95 5.71
N GLN A 213 12.70 -2.37 6.39
CA GLN A 213 12.62 -1.15 7.17
C GLN A 213 13.58 -0.19 6.51
N ASP A 214 13.09 0.92 5.98
CA ASP A 214 13.94 2.04 5.66
C ASP A 214 14.05 2.99 6.85
N THR A 215 15.24 3.56 6.97
CA THR A 215 15.52 4.70 7.81
C THR A 215 16.29 5.65 6.90
N SER A 216 16.14 6.97 7.01
CA SER A 216 16.81 7.92 6.12
C SER A 216 18.36 7.83 6.09
N GLN A 217 18.95 6.92 6.89
CA GLN A 217 20.37 6.56 6.91
C GLN A 217 20.68 5.18 6.27
N GLN A 218 19.76 4.21 6.32
CA GLN A 218 19.96 2.86 5.79
C GLN A 218 18.64 2.06 5.63
N THR A 219 18.45 1.48 4.44
CA THR A 219 17.48 0.40 4.19
C THR A 219 17.95 -0.95 4.75
N LYS A 220 17.08 -1.65 5.47
CA LYS A 220 17.32 -2.96 6.09
C LYS A 220 16.24 -3.96 5.68
N TYR A 221 16.61 -4.91 4.83
CA TYR A 221 15.77 -6.05 4.46
C TYR A 221 15.63 -7.05 5.64
N LEU A 222 14.50 -7.74 5.70
CA LEU A 222 14.13 -8.68 6.75
C LEU A 222 13.94 -10.11 6.21
N ASN A 223 14.16 -11.12 7.06
CA ASN A 223 13.88 -12.55 6.79
C ASN A 223 13.35 -13.31 8.03
N ASP A 224 12.67 -12.59 8.92
CA ASP A 224 11.86 -13.17 9.97
C ASP A 224 10.56 -13.75 9.38
N THR A 225 10.03 -14.77 10.05
CA THR A 225 8.74 -15.39 9.71
C THR A 225 7.84 -15.27 10.92
N TRP A 226 6.62 -14.77 10.71
CA TRP A 226 5.62 -14.60 11.75
C TRP A 226 4.37 -15.37 11.38
N ILE A 227 3.73 -15.98 12.38
CA ILE A 227 2.40 -16.59 12.22
C ILE A 227 1.43 -16.01 13.24
N TYR A 228 0.26 -15.59 12.77
CA TYR A 228 -0.88 -15.19 13.57
C TYR A 228 -1.88 -16.36 13.62
N ASP A 229 -2.28 -16.83 14.81
CA ASP A 229 -3.45 -17.72 14.93
C ASP A 229 -4.72 -16.87 15.06
N CYS A 230 -5.56 -16.88 14.02
CA CYS A 230 -6.78 -16.08 13.99
C CYS A 230 -7.80 -16.46 15.07
N ARG A 231 -7.71 -17.65 15.67
CA ARG A 231 -8.64 -18.09 16.73
C ARG A 231 -8.20 -17.60 18.10
N GLU A 232 -6.90 -17.57 18.34
CA GLU A 232 -6.34 -17.13 19.62
C GLU A 232 -6.02 -15.63 19.62
N ASN A 233 -6.06 -14.95 18.47
CA ASN A 233 -5.64 -13.55 18.31
C ASN A 233 -4.23 -13.34 18.90
N ILE A 234 -3.26 -14.15 18.48
CA ILE A 234 -1.86 -14.12 18.95
C ILE A 234 -0.91 -14.23 17.76
N TRP A 235 0.10 -13.36 17.74
CA TRP A 235 1.27 -13.48 16.87
C TRP A 235 2.37 -14.33 17.53
N HIS A 236 3.04 -15.13 16.70
CA HIS A 236 4.17 -15.97 17.07
C HIS A 236 5.36 -15.66 16.14
N GLU A 237 6.47 -15.18 16.72
CA GLU A 237 7.76 -15.08 16.03
C GLU A 237 8.34 -16.49 15.85
N MET A 238 8.49 -16.93 14.60
CA MET A 238 8.89 -18.30 14.31
C MET A 238 10.41 -18.44 14.27
N LYS A 239 11.02 -18.52 15.46
CA LYS A 239 12.46 -18.69 15.64
C LYS A 239 12.93 -20.06 15.15
N LEU A 240 13.59 -20.05 14.00
CA LEU A 240 14.23 -21.22 13.40
C LEU A 240 15.56 -21.52 14.10
N ALA A 241 15.96 -22.79 14.15
CA ALA A 241 17.28 -23.16 14.66
C ALA A 241 18.39 -22.51 13.81
N PRO A 242 19.56 -22.13 14.38
CA PRO A 242 20.60 -21.41 13.64
C PRO A 242 21.15 -22.12 12.39
N ALA A 243 21.04 -23.45 12.33
CA ALA A 243 21.46 -24.27 11.19
C ALA A 243 20.32 -24.58 10.20
N ALA A 244 19.10 -24.11 10.44
CA ALA A 244 17.97 -24.29 9.53
C ALA A 244 18.13 -23.40 8.29
N GLN A 245 17.88 -23.97 7.11
CA GLN A 245 17.80 -23.18 5.89
C GLN A 245 16.58 -22.25 5.95
N ARG A 246 16.71 -21.04 5.40
CA ARG A 246 15.64 -20.05 5.23
C ARG A 246 15.98 -19.11 4.06
N PRO A 247 14.99 -18.40 3.47
CA PRO A 247 15.29 -17.40 2.46
C PRO A 247 16.13 -16.25 3.02
N ASP A 248 16.97 -15.67 2.16
CA ASP A 248 17.72 -14.45 2.47
C ASP A 248 16.81 -13.22 2.60
N PRO A 249 17.23 -12.15 3.31
CA PRO A 249 16.44 -10.93 3.48
C PRO A 249 16.01 -10.30 2.16
N ARG A 250 14.70 -10.01 2.02
CA ARG A 250 14.09 -9.56 0.76
C ARG A 250 12.72 -8.92 0.93
N SER A 251 12.36 -8.06 -0.02
CA SER A 251 11.01 -7.51 -0.23
C SER A 251 10.45 -7.94 -1.60
N SER A 252 9.21 -7.54 -1.91
CA SER A 252 8.61 -7.57 -3.26
C SER A 252 8.69 -8.93 -3.98
N PHE A 253 8.67 -10.02 -3.22
CA PHE A 253 8.60 -11.40 -3.71
C PHE A 253 7.16 -11.84 -3.94
N SER A 254 6.97 -12.98 -4.59
CA SER A 254 5.68 -13.66 -4.65
C SER A 254 5.53 -14.65 -3.50
N PHE A 255 4.43 -14.60 -2.74
CA PHE A 255 4.14 -15.51 -1.63
C PHE A 255 2.73 -16.08 -1.76
N LEU A 256 2.63 -17.37 -2.10
CA LEU A 256 1.37 -18.00 -2.50
C LEU A 256 0.94 -19.07 -1.46
N PRO A 257 -0.37 -19.20 -1.18
CA PRO A 257 -0.88 -20.24 -0.28
C PRO A 257 -0.69 -21.63 -0.88
N HIS A 258 -0.59 -22.64 -0.01
CA HIS A 258 -0.46 -24.05 -0.39
C HIS A 258 -1.16 -24.96 0.62
N GLU A 259 -1.64 -26.14 0.19
CA GLU A 259 -2.40 -27.09 1.02
C GLU A 259 -1.66 -27.58 2.28
N SER A 260 -0.34 -27.38 2.34
CA SER A 260 0.56 -27.75 3.44
C SER A 260 1.47 -26.61 3.91
N GLY A 261 1.11 -25.36 3.59
CA GLY A 261 1.79 -24.16 4.06
C GLY A 261 1.78 -23.04 3.01
N ALA A 262 2.95 -22.61 2.55
CA ALA A 262 3.09 -21.53 1.57
C ALA A 262 4.30 -21.75 0.66
N VAL A 263 4.35 -21.05 -0.48
CA VAL A 263 5.49 -21.09 -1.41
C VAL A 263 5.94 -19.68 -1.77
N LEU A 264 7.24 -19.43 -1.67
CA LEU A 264 7.89 -18.17 -2.00
C LEU A 264 8.68 -18.32 -3.31
N TYR A 265 8.57 -17.31 -4.18
CA TYR A 265 9.38 -17.16 -5.39
C TYR A 265 9.95 -15.75 -5.49
N GLY A 266 11.25 -15.68 -5.76
CA GLY A 266 11.96 -14.45 -6.10
C GLY A 266 12.01 -13.40 -4.99
N GLY A 267 11.95 -12.12 -5.39
CA GLY A 267 12.05 -10.94 -4.54
C GLY A 267 13.20 -10.00 -4.91
N TYR A 268 13.29 -8.88 -4.19
CA TYR A 268 14.34 -7.89 -4.35
C TYR A 268 15.07 -7.65 -3.01
N SER A 269 16.35 -7.30 -3.10
CA SER A 269 17.15 -6.80 -1.97
C SER A 269 18.33 -5.99 -2.49
N ARG A 270 18.92 -5.14 -1.64
CA ARG A 270 20.23 -4.51 -1.90
C ARG A 270 21.29 -5.13 -0.99
N VAL A 271 22.39 -5.61 -1.57
CA VAL A 271 23.44 -6.35 -0.85
C VAL A 271 24.74 -5.56 -0.87
N LYS A 272 25.40 -5.42 0.28
CA LYS A 272 26.70 -4.75 0.40
C LYS A 272 27.78 -5.63 -0.24
N THR A 273 28.37 -5.16 -1.33
CA THR A 273 29.50 -5.81 -2.01
C THR A 273 30.76 -4.96 -1.82
N SER A 274 31.83 -5.57 -1.32
CA SER A 274 33.13 -4.94 -1.21
C SER A 274 33.93 -5.16 -2.49
N THR A 275 33.80 -4.25 -3.46
CA THR A 275 34.69 -4.24 -4.63
C THR A 275 36.05 -3.67 -4.22
N GLY A 276 37.09 -4.50 -4.29
CA GLY A 276 38.46 -4.00 -4.19
C GLY A 276 38.79 -3.11 -5.39
N VAL A 277 39.29 -1.90 -5.15
CA VAL A 277 39.74 -1.00 -6.22
C VAL A 277 40.97 -1.61 -6.89
N GLY A 278 40.77 -2.25 -8.04
CA GLY A 278 41.82 -2.96 -8.79
C GLY A 278 41.31 -4.25 -9.43
N GLY A 279 40.64 -4.13 -10.59
CA GLY A 279 39.94 -5.25 -11.24
C GLY A 279 39.95 -5.28 -12.77
N GLY A 280 40.72 -4.41 -13.43
CA GLY A 280 40.86 -4.40 -14.90
C GLY A 280 42.30 -4.14 -15.32
N GLY A 281 43.02 -5.18 -15.75
CA GLY A 281 44.41 -5.05 -16.23
C GLY A 281 45.35 -6.15 -15.70
N LYS A 282 46.26 -6.62 -16.55
CA LYS A 282 47.18 -7.74 -16.28
C LYS A 282 48.38 -7.33 -15.41
N GLN A 283 48.94 -8.31 -14.71
CA GLN A 283 50.29 -8.40 -14.11
C GLN A 283 51.25 -7.19 -14.26
N ALA A 284 51.69 -6.62 -13.12
CA ALA A 284 53.08 -6.74 -12.62
C ALA A 284 53.32 -5.83 -11.39
N GLY A 285 54.31 -6.18 -10.54
CA GLY A 285 54.91 -5.26 -9.56
C GLY A 285 54.70 -5.62 -8.09
N LYS A 286 55.76 -6.08 -7.42
CA LYS A 286 55.87 -6.03 -5.94
C LYS A 286 56.18 -4.59 -5.53
N GLY A 287 55.31 -3.93 -4.75
CA GLY A 287 55.60 -2.62 -4.19
C GLY A 287 54.61 -2.18 -3.10
N SER A 288 55.16 -1.81 -1.94
CA SER A 288 54.57 -1.01 -0.84
C SER A 288 53.09 -1.21 -0.46
N GLY A 289 52.86 -1.60 0.81
CA GLY A 289 51.51 -1.68 1.38
C GLY A 289 50.85 -0.30 1.57
N GLY A 290 49.72 -0.11 0.90
CA GLY A 290 48.67 0.84 1.27
C GLY A 290 47.34 0.10 1.19
N SER A 291 46.57 0.08 2.28
CA SER A 291 45.22 -0.50 2.25
C SER A 291 44.31 0.42 1.44
N ALA A 292 44.00 0.02 0.19
CA ALA A 292 43.07 0.75 -0.65
C ALA A 292 41.71 0.92 0.08
N PRO A 293 41.07 2.10 0.02
CA PRO A 293 39.80 2.32 0.69
C PRO A 293 38.72 1.44 0.08
N VAL A 294 38.26 0.44 0.84
CA VAL A 294 37.13 -0.41 0.43
C VAL A 294 35.86 0.42 0.46
N ARG A 295 35.40 0.86 -0.72
CA ARG A 295 34.05 1.40 -0.88
C ARG A 295 33.05 0.24 -0.80
N ASN A 296 32.12 0.32 0.14
CA ASN A 296 31.01 -0.62 0.23
C ASN A 296 29.89 -0.15 -0.69
N ILE A 297 29.71 -0.79 -1.84
CA ILE A 297 28.65 -0.47 -2.79
C ILE A 297 27.45 -1.38 -2.50
N LEU A 298 26.24 -0.84 -2.51
CA LEU A 298 25.00 -1.61 -2.40
C LEU A 298 24.56 -2.02 -3.81
N LYS A 299 24.83 -3.26 -4.23
CA LYS A 299 24.34 -3.75 -5.53
C LYS A 299 22.89 -4.25 -5.39
N PRO A 300 21.98 -3.92 -6.33
CA PRO A 300 20.67 -4.58 -6.41
C PRO A 300 20.82 -6.08 -6.64
N LEU A 301 19.91 -6.87 -6.08
CA LEU A 301 19.83 -8.32 -6.24
C LEU A 301 18.38 -8.75 -6.44
N VAL A 302 18.08 -9.15 -7.69
CA VAL A 302 16.82 -9.84 -8.05
C VAL A 302 16.96 -11.32 -7.71
N HIS A 303 16.23 -11.74 -6.68
CA HIS A 303 16.16 -13.15 -6.26
C HIS A 303 15.35 -13.96 -7.28
N GLN A 304 15.77 -15.20 -7.52
CA GLN A 304 15.12 -16.15 -8.45
C GLN A 304 15.02 -17.57 -7.88
N ASP A 305 15.39 -17.72 -6.61
CA ASP A 305 15.25 -18.94 -5.86
C ASP A 305 13.78 -19.18 -5.47
N THR A 306 13.52 -20.41 -5.02
CA THR A 306 12.18 -20.86 -4.68
C THR A 306 12.24 -21.61 -3.38
N TRP A 307 11.31 -21.28 -2.49
CA TRP A 307 11.25 -21.85 -1.15
C TRP A 307 9.86 -22.37 -0.86
N PHE A 308 9.79 -23.54 -0.23
CA PHE A 308 8.56 -24.09 0.30
C PHE A 308 8.56 -23.90 1.82
N LEU A 309 7.54 -23.25 2.36
CA LEU A 309 7.30 -23.19 3.80
C LEU A 309 6.30 -24.29 4.15
N ARG A 310 6.77 -25.36 4.79
CA ARG A 310 5.91 -26.38 5.37
C ARG A 310 5.41 -25.92 6.72
N ILE A 311 4.09 -25.94 6.92
CA ILE A 311 3.44 -25.59 8.18
C ILE A 311 2.70 -26.83 8.68
N THR A 312 3.07 -27.32 9.86
CA THR A 312 2.40 -28.45 10.52
C THR A 312 1.64 -27.90 11.73
N PRO A 313 0.29 -27.88 11.72
CA PRO A 313 -0.52 -27.48 12.86
C PRO A 313 -0.19 -28.30 14.11
N PRO A 314 -0.43 -27.76 15.32
CA PRO A 314 -0.34 -28.53 16.56
C PRO A 314 -1.37 -29.69 16.55
N SER A 315 -1.09 -30.74 17.34
CA SER A 315 -2.05 -31.83 17.60
C SER A 315 -3.32 -31.28 18.25
N SER A 316 -4.46 -31.95 18.06
CA SER A 316 -5.72 -31.64 18.78
C SER A 316 -5.61 -31.82 20.30
N GLU A 317 -4.59 -32.54 20.78
CA GLU A 317 -4.29 -32.73 22.21
C GLU A 317 -3.29 -31.69 22.76
N ALA A 318 -2.76 -30.79 21.92
CA ALA A 318 -1.83 -29.76 22.36
C ALA A 318 -2.54 -28.68 23.21
N ALA A 319 -1.79 -28.04 24.10
CA ALA A 319 -2.31 -26.92 24.90
C ALA A 319 -2.73 -25.74 23.99
N SER A 320 -3.79 -25.02 24.37
CA SER A 320 -4.18 -23.76 23.73
C SER A 320 -3.00 -22.77 23.73
N GLY A 321 -2.87 -22.01 22.64
CA GLY A 321 -1.71 -21.13 22.40
C GLY A 321 -0.41 -21.83 21.95
N THR A 322 -0.39 -23.15 21.71
CA THR A 322 0.77 -23.83 21.12
C THR A 322 0.90 -23.44 19.64
N PRO A 323 2.02 -22.81 19.19
CA PRO A 323 2.18 -22.42 17.80
C PRO A 323 2.35 -23.63 16.87
N PRO A 324 1.98 -23.51 15.58
CA PRO A 324 2.33 -24.51 14.57
C PRO A 324 3.84 -24.59 14.37
N SER A 325 4.32 -25.74 13.88
CA SER A 325 5.74 -25.92 13.55
C SER A 325 6.01 -25.59 12.07
N LEU A 326 7.15 -24.95 11.81
CA LEU A 326 7.53 -24.42 10.51
C LEU A 326 8.85 -25.04 10.03
N ARG A 327 8.93 -25.34 8.73
CA ARG A 327 10.17 -25.72 8.06
C ARG A 327 10.25 -25.12 6.67
N TRP A 328 11.27 -24.30 6.43
CA TRP A 328 11.62 -23.86 5.09
C TRP A 328 12.43 -24.95 4.37
N GLU A 329 12.07 -25.21 3.12
CA GLU A 329 12.69 -26.20 2.24
C GLU A 329 13.07 -25.49 0.93
N ARG A 330 14.38 -25.37 0.63
CA ARG A 330 14.83 -24.77 -0.63
C ARG A 330 14.50 -25.71 -1.79
N ARG A 331 13.81 -25.20 -2.82
CA ARG A 331 13.51 -25.94 -4.05
C ARG A 331 14.58 -25.64 -5.11
N LYS A 332 14.63 -26.48 -6.15
CA LYS A 332 15.43 -26.19 -7.35
C LYS A 332 14.91 -24.90 -8.04
N ARG A 333 15.75 -24.21 -8.81
CA ARG A 333 15.30 -23.09 -9.67
C ARG A 333 14.17 -23.58 -10.59
N PRO A 334 13.08 -22.82 -10.79
CA PRO A 334 11.97 -23.27 -11.62
C PRO A 334 12.38 -23.45 -13.08
N ALA A 335 11.80 -24.44 -13.75
CA ALA A 335 12.01 -24.63 -15.18
C ALA A 335 11.26 -23.54 -15.98
N ASN A 336 11.89 -23.04 -17.05
CA ASN A 336 11.33 -22.04 -17.97
C ASN A 336 10.92 -20.71 -17.30
N ALA A 337 11.54 -20.33 -16.17
CA ALA A 337 11.29 -19.05 -15.54
C ALA A 337 11.56 -17.86 -16.49
N PRO A 338 10.89 -16.70 -16.31
CA PRO A 338 11.14 -15.51 -17.11
C PRO A 338 12.63 -15.16 -17.14
N ASN A 339 13.10 -14.78 -18.34
CA ASN A 339 14.47 -14.38 -18.61
C ASN A 339 14.42 -13.20 -19.60
N PRO A 340 15.04 -12.04 -19.29
CA PRO A 340 15.89 -11.78 -18.12
C PRO A 340 15.14 -11.76 -16.77
N PRO A 341 15.86 -11.76 -15.62
CA PRO A 341 15.25 -11.76 -14.30
C PRO A 341 14.55 -10.45 -13.95
N ARG A 342 13.28 -10.52 -13.55
CA ARG A 342 12.43 -9.33 -13.37
C ARG A 342 12.19 -8.98 -11.91
N ALA A 343 12.32 -7.70 -11.57
CA ALA A 343 11.88 -7.10 -10.33
C ALA A 343 10.44 -6.54 -10.44
N GLY A 344 9.84 -6.18 -9.30
CA GLY A 344 8.49 -5.61 -9.26
C GLY A 344 7.38 -6.56 -9.72
N VAL A 345 7.58 -7.88 -9.60
CA VAL A 345 6.63 -8.88 -10.10
C VAL A 345 6.06 -9.75 -8.98
N THR A 346 4.78 -9.56 -8.67
CA THR A 346 4.10 -10.32 -7.62
C THR A 346 2.91 -11.10 -8.18
N MET A 347 2.97 -12.43 -8.00
CA MET A 347 1.99 -13.35 -8.56
C MET A 347 0.69 -13.38 -7.77
N SER A 348 -0.42 -13.57 -8.49
CA SER A 348 -1.71 -13.92 -7.89
C SER A 348 -1.90 -15.43 -7.84
N PHE A 349 -2.57 -15.96 -6.81
CA PHE A 349 -2.82 -17.40 -6.67
C PHE A 349 -4.12 -17.82 -7.37
N HIS A 350 -4.05 -18.90 -8.15
CA HIS A 350 -5.24 -19.48 -8.78
C HIS A 350 -5.09 -21.00 -8.99
N LYS A 351 -5.86 -21.80 -8.24
CA LYS A 351 -5.98 -23.27 -8.39
C LYS A 351 -4.62 -23.99 -8.47
N GLY A 352 -3.74 -23.77 -7.49
CA GLY A 352 -2.39 -24.40 -7.43
C GLY A 352 -1.35 -23.76 -8.38
N ARG A 353 -1.65 -22.59 -8.93
CA ARG A 353 -0.81 -21.85 -9.87
C ARG A 353 -0.55 -20.43 -9.38
N GLY A 354 0.64 -19.90 -9.67
CA GLY A 354 0.93 -18.47 -9.61
C GLY A 354 0.75 -17.86 -10.99
N ILE A 355 -0.04 -16.78 -11.09
CA ILE A 355 -0.21 -16.01 -12.31
C ILE A 355 0.71 -14.79 -12.23
N LEU A 356 1.63 -14.66 -13.18
CA LEU A 356 2.68 -13.63 -13.23
C LEU A 356 2.44 -12.73 -14.45
N PHE A 357 2.48 -11.41 -14.28
CA PHE A 357 2.34 -10.44 -15.37
C PHE A 357 3.44 -9.37 -15.28
N GLY A 358 4.06 -9.07 -16.43
CA GLY A 358 4.97 -7.94 -16.61
C GLY A 358 6.29 -8.01 -15.85
N GLY A 359 6.70 -6.87 -15.28
CA GLY A 359 7.94 -6.66 -14.53
C GLY A 359 8.94 -5.72 -15.18
N VAL A 360 10.02 -5.42 -14.47
CA VAL A 360 11.16 -4.60 -14.93
C VAL A 360 12.48 -5.37 -14.82
N HIS A 361 13.41 -5.16 -15.75
CA HIS A 361 14.78 -5.63 -15.67
C HIS A 361 15.77 -4.46 -15.86
N ASP A 362 16.44 -4.09 -14.79
CA ASP A 362 17.49 -3.07 -14.76
C ASP A 362 18.73 -3.56 -15.55
N VAL A 363 19.08 -2.85 -16.62
CA VAL A 363 20.27 -3.03 -17.46
C VAL A 363 21.28 -1.93 -17.09
N GLU A 364 22.40 -2.34 -16.47
CA GLU A 364 23.51 -1.44 -16.15
C GLU A 364 24.31 -1.12 -17.43
N ASP A 365 24.02 0.00 -18.10
CA ASP A 365 24.71 0.40 -19.35
C ASP A 365 25.98 1.23 -19.10
N SER A 366 26.02 2.04 -18.04
CA SER A 366 27.22 2.85 -17.68
C SER A 366 27.39 3.06 -16.17
N GLU A 367 28.49 3.74 -15.76
CA GLU A 367 28.68 4.14 -14.35
C GLU A 367 27.73 5.28 -13.90
N GLU A 368 27.02 5.93 -14.83
CA GLU A 368 26.16 7.11 -14.56
C GLU A 368 24.67 6.91 -14.92
N GLY A 369 24.28 5.80 -15.57
CA GLY A 369 22.90 5.52 -15.97
C GLY A 369 22.49 4.04 -15.85
N ILE A 370 21.22 3.80 -15.49
CA ILE A 370 20.57 2.49 -15.46
C ILE A 370 19.36 2.56 -16.39
N ASP A 371 19.38 1.80 -17.47
CA ASP A 371 18.21 1.62 -18.32
C ASP A 371 17.33 0.49 -17.79
N SER A 372 16.01 0.61 -17.95
CA SER A 372 15.04 -0.34 -17.39
C SER A 372 14.16 -0.95 -18.47
N GLU A 373 14.32 -2.25 -18.72
CA GLU A 373 13.50 -3.00 -19.67
C GLU A 373 12.18 -3.44 -19.01
N PHE A 374 11.05 -2.88 -19.45
CA PHE A 374 9.72 -3.23 -18.96
C PHE A 374 9.04 -4.29 -19.83
N PHE A 375 8.30 -5.20 -19.19
CA PHE A 375 7.62 -6.30 -19.86
C PHE A 375 6.10 -6.28 -19.66
N ASN A 376 5.38 -6.93 -20.57
CA ASN A 376 3.94 -7.22 -20.47
C ASN A 376 3.58 -8.71 -20.68
N ASP A 377 4.55 -9.63 -20.61
CA ASP A 377 4.26 -11.06 -20.73
C ASP A 377 3.38 -11.57 -19.58
N LEU A 378 2.48 -12.51 -19.91
CA LEU A 378 1.74 -13.30 -18.92
C LEU A 378 2.34 -14.70 -18.81
N PHE A 379 2.63 -15.15 -17.60
CA PHE A 379 3.11 -16.50 -17.30
C PHE A 379 2.25 -17.19 -16.24
N ILE A 380 2.14 -18.52 -16.35
CA ILE A 380 1.65 -19.40 -15.29
C ILE A 380 2.81 -20.19 -14.70
N TRP A 381 3.03 -20.05 -13.40
CA TRP A 381 3.86 -20.93 -12.60
C TRP A 381 3.02 -22.05 -12.01
N ASN A 382 3.25 -23.31 -12.43
CA ASN A 382 2.69 -24.46 -11.74
C ASN A 382 3.52 -24.74 -10.48
N VAL A 383 2.91 -24.60 -9.30
CA VAL A 383 3.61 -24.67 -8.02
C VAL A 383 4.17 -26.07 -7.76
N ASP A 384 3.40 -27.14 -8.00
CA ASP A 384 3.84 -28.51 -7.74
C ASP A 384 5.01 -28.94 -8.63
N ARG A 385 4.85 -28.75 -9.95
CA ARG A 385 5.85 -29.10 -10.96
C ARG A 385 7.03 -28.14 -11.00
N ASN A 386 6.94 -27.01 -10.28
CA ASN A 386 7.95 -25.97 -10.21
C ASN A 386 8.40 -25.48 -11.60
N ARG A 387 7.42 -25.17 -12.46
CA ARG A 387 7.65 -24.87 -13.88
C ARG A 387 6.74 -23.73 -14.34
N PHE A 388 7.34 -22.78 -15.05
CA PHE A 388 6.64 -21.70 -15.73
C PHE A 388 6.20 -22.12 -17.14
N PHE A 389 5.10 -21.55 -17.58
CA PHE A 389 4.52 -21.69 -18.91
C PHE A 389 4.07 -20.29 -19.37
N PRO A 390 4.55 -19.77 -20.51
CA PRO A 390 4.03 -18.53 -21.06
C PRO A 390 2.56 -18.72 -21.48
N LEU A 391 1.75 -17.68 -21.31
CA LEU A 391 0.39 -17.60 -21.80
C LEU A 391 0.29 -16.59 -22.93
N SER A 392 -0.05 -17.09 -24.11
CA SER A 392 -0.37 -16.25 -25.27
C SER A 392 -1.88 -16.21 -25.49
N LEU A 393 -2.40 -15.05 -25.86
CA LEU A 393 -3.80 -14.86 -26.22
C LEU A 393 -4.16 -15.68 -27.46
N ARG A 394 -5.37 -16.23 -27.47
CA ARG A 394 -5.92 -17.04 -28.56
C ARG A 394 -6.89 -16.19 -29.35
N ARG A 395 -6.42 -15.62 -30.46
CA ARG A 395 -7.30 -14.97 -31.44
C ARG A 395 -8.37 -15.99 -31.90
N PRO A 396 -9.67 -15.64 -31.89
CA PRO A 396 -10.69 -16.44 -32.53
C PRO A 396 -10.25 -16.75 -33.96
N LYS A 397 -10.25 -18.03 -34.36
CA LYS A 397 -9.97 -18.37 -35.75
C LYS A 397 -11.01 -17.65 -36.61
N ALA A 398 -10.55 -16.85 -37.57
CA ALA A 398 -11.39 -16.19 -38.57
C ALA A 398 -12.03 -17.24 -39.50
N GLY A 399 -12.99 -17.97 -38.95
CA GLY A 399 -13.79 -18.99 -39.58
C GLY A 399 -15.14 -18.40 -39.96
N GLY A 400 -15.16 -17.57 -41.01
CA GLY A 400 -16.36 -17.50 -41.83
C GLY A 400 -16.75 -18.93 -42.25
N PRO A 401 -18.04 -19.26 -42.43
CA PRO A 401 -18.51 -20.63 -42.57
C PRO A 401 -17.99 -21.27 -43.86
N LYS A 402 -16.77 -21.83 -43.79
CA LYS A 402 -16.18 -22.65 -44.85
C LYS A 402 -17.00 -23.93 -44.89
N LYS A 403 -17.94 -24.00 -45.85
CA LYS A 403 -18.48 -25.26 -46.36
C LYS A 403 -17.31 -26.13 -46.82
N GLN A 404 -16.78 -26.95 -45.91
CA GLN A 404 -15.84 -28.00 -46.28
C GLN A 404 -16.61 -29.06 -47.03
N LEU A 405 -16.31 -29.18 -48.33
CA LEU A 405 -16.64 -30.36 -49.10
C LEU A 405 -16.04 -31.59 -48.39
N PRO A 406 -16.81 -32.69 -48.23
CA PRO A 406 -16.31 -33.86 -47.54
C PRO A 406 -15.27 -34.54 -48.43
N ASN A 407 -14.01 -34.53 -48.02
CA ASN A 407 -13.02 -35.44 -48.55
C ASN A 407 -12.36 -36.22 -47.40
N ALA A 408 -12.44 -37.55 -47.49
CA ALA A 408 -12.20 -38.44 -46.38
C ALA A 408 -10.72 -38.83 -46.27
N ALA A 409 -10.12 -38.68 -45.08
CA ALA A 409 -9.21 -39.68 -44.48
C ALA A 409 -8.63 -39.21 -43.12
N ARG A 410 -8.72 -40.09 -42.11
CA ARG A 410 -7.87 -40.16 -40.88
C ARG A 410 -7.88 -38.93 -39.93
N GLY A 411 -8.14 -39.04 -38.62
CA GLY A 411 -8.59 -40.17 -37.82
C GLY A 411 -8.26 -40.03 -36.32
N GLY A 412 -9.12 -40.53 -35.43
CA GLY A 412 -8.68 -41.05 -34.12
C GLY A 412 -8.64 -40.12 -32.90
N ARG A 413 -9.57 -39.17 -32.71
CA ARG A 413 -9.77 -38.58 -31.35
C ARG A 413 -11.18 -38.12 -30.96
N ASP A 414 -12.08 -37.82 -31.90
CA ASP A 414 -13.45 -37.34 -31.57
C ASP A 414 -14.49 -38.44 -31.27
N ARG A 415 -14.21 -39.72 -31.53
CA ARG A 415 -15.19 -40.79 -31.27
C ARG A 415 -15.57 -40.91 -29.79
N GLY A 416 -14.60 -40.75 -28.89
CA GLY A 416 -14.83 -40.92 -27.45
C GLY A 416 -15.87 -39.96 -26.85
N LYS A 417 -16.04 -38.75 -27.40
CA LYS A 417 -17.07 -37.80 -26.94
C LYS A 417 -18.46 -38.14 -27.50
N ALA A 418 -18.54 -38.52 -28.77
CA ALA A 418 -19.79 -38.95 -29.38
C ALA A 418 -20.29 -40.24 -28.73
N ASP A 419 -19.40 -41.22 -28.49
CA ASP A 419 -19.73 -42.48 -27.82
C ASP A 419 -20.21 -42.26 -26.36
N GLU A 420 -19.66 -41.26 -25.65
CA GLU A 420 -20.04 -40.90 -24.28
C GLU A 420 -21.39 -40.15 -24.21
N GLU A 421 -21.66 -39.24 -25.14
CA GLU A 421 -22.96 -38.56 -25.28
C GLU A 421 -24.06 -39.53 -25.75
N GLU A 422 -23.74 -40.47 -26.64
CA GLU A 422 -24.64 -41.54 -27.06
C GLU A 422 -24.91 -42.55 -25.93
N LEU A 423 -23.92 -42.86 -25.08
CA LEU A 423 -24.12 -43.65 -23.86
C LEU A 423 -25.05 -42.94 -22.87
N LEU A 424 -24.85 -41.65 -22.60
CA LEU A 424 -25.71 -40.84 -21.74
C LEU A 424 -27.16 -40.78 -22.26
N ARG A 425 -27.33 -40.56 -23.57
CA ARG A 425 -28.66 -40.54 -24.22
C ARG A 425 -29.34 -41.91 -24.18
N ASN A 426 -28.59 -43.00 -24.39
CA ASN A 426 -29.12 -44.37 -24.29
C ASN A 426 -29.47 -44.76 -22.85
N LEU A 427 -28.75 -44.24 -21.85
CA LEU A 427 -29.04 -44.49 -20.44
C LEU A 427 -30.36 -43.81 -20.01
N ALA A 428 -30.60 -42.56 -20.44
CA ALA A 428 -31.88 -41.86 -20.27
C ALA A 428 -33.05 -42.57 -21.01
N ALA A 429 -32.79 -43.15 -22.19
CA ALA A 429 -33.78 -43.96 -22.92
C ALA A 429 -34.08 -45.31 -22.23
N LEU A 430 -33.16 -45.84 -21.43
CA LEU A 430 -33.34 -47.07 -20.66
C LEU A 430 -34.12 -46.86 -19.35
N GLU A 431 -33.97 -45.70 -18.71
CA GLU A 431 -34.77 -45.34 -17.52
C GLU A 431 -36.25 -45.13 -17.84
N THR A 432 -36.58 -44.74 -19.08
CA THR A 432 -37.95 -44.38 -19.50
C THR A 432 -38.84 -45.53 -20.00
N LYS A 433 -38.32 -46.77 -20.09
CA LYS A 433 -39.07 -48.04 -20.30
C LYS A 433 -40.34 -47.95 -21.18
N GLY A 434 -40.22 -47.52 -22.43
CA GLY A 434 -41.34 -47.43 -23.38
C GLY A 434 -40.91 -47.62 -24.83
N SER A 435 -41.72 -48.32 -25.63
CA SER A 435 -41.38 -48.76 -27.00
C SER A 435 -41.23 -47.62 -28.01
N ILE A 436 -40.28 -47.79 -28.95
CA ILE A 436 -40.08 -46.93 -30.13
C ILE A 436 -41.23 -47.12 -31.13
N SER A 437 -42.12 -46.13 -31.24
CA SER A 437 -42.70 -45.68 -32.52
C SER A 437 -43.66 -44.50 -32.32
N GLY A 438 -43.37 -43.34 -32.94
CA GLY A 438 -44.31 -42.22 -33.06
C GLY A 438 -44.29 -41.21 -31.91
N ALA A 439 -43.32 -40.28 -31.97
CA ALA A 439 -43.31 -39.04 -31.19
C ALA A 439 -42.72 -37.90 -32.03
N LEU A 440 -43.39 -37.60 -33.14
CA LEU A 440 -43.45 -36.24 -33.66
C LEU A 440 -44.66 -35.58 -32.99
N ASP A 441 -44.54 -34.30 -32.65
CA ASP A 441 -45.60 -33.44 -32.10
C ASP A 441 -46.15 -33.86 -30.72
N ILE A 442 -45.34 -33.65 -29.68
CA ILE A 442 -45.84 -33.34 -28.32
C ILE A 442 -45.10 -32.12 -27.80
N ASP A 443 -45.76 -30.96 -27.81
CA ASP A 443 -45.36 -29.81 -27.01
C ASP A 443 -45.48 -30.20 -25.53
N LEU A 444 -44.34 -30.24 -24.82
CA LEU A 444 -44.31 -30.39 -23.38
C LEU A 444 -44.07 -29.02 -22.75
N ASP A 445 -45.16 -28.38 -22.35
CA ASP A 445 -45.17 -27.29 -21.37
C ASP A 445 -44.58 -27.80 -20.04
N ILE A 446 -43.25 -27.77 -19.92
CA ILE A 446 -42.58 -27.95 -18.63
C ILE A 446 -42.76 -26.65 -17.86
N LYS A 447 -43.70 -26.66 -16.90
CA LYS A 447 -43.78 -25.64 -15.86
C LYS A 447 -42.62 -25.81 -14.88
N ASP A 448 -41.45 -25.33 -15.28
CA ASP A 448 -40.36 -25.09 -14.34
C ASP A 448 -40.75 -23.94 -13.41
N GLY A 449 -41.06 -24.31 -12.17
CA GLY A 449 -41.45 -23.41 -11.10
C GLY A 449 -40.25 -22.79 -10.38
N GLU A 450 -39.31 -22.21 -11.14
CA GLU A 450 -38.32 -21.25 -10.66
C GLU A 450 -38.34 -20.06 -11.63
N GLU A 451 -38.62 -18.87 -11.12
CA GLU A 451 -38.49 -17.65 -11.93
C GLU A 451 -37.01 -17.52 -12.34
N PRO A 452 -36.68 -17.45 -13.64
CA PRO A 452 -35.31 -17.17 -14.03
C PRO A 452 -34.95 -15.77 -13.50
N GLU A 453 -33.90 -15.68 -12.69
CA GLU A 453 -33.34 -14.36 -12.33
C GLU A 453 -33.14 -13.58 -13.63
N PRO A 454 -33.61 -12.31 -13.70
CA PRO A 454 -33.52 -11.54 -14.94
C PRO A 454 -32.06 -11.45 -15.36
N GLU A 455 -31.71 -12.01 -16.52
CA GLU A 455 -30.35 -11.93 -17.06
C GLU A 455 -29.94 -10.45 -17.12
N ARG A 456 -29.04 -10.07 -16.21
CA ARG A 456 -28.61 -8.69 -16.04
C ARG A 456 -27.91 -8.24 -17.32
N PRO A 457 -28.13 -7.00 -17.80
CA PRO A 457 -27.55 -6.53 -19.04
C PRO A 457 -26.01 -6.53 -18.94
N LYS A 458 -25.39 -7.50 -19.61
CA LYS A 458 -23.93 -7.64 -19.69
C LYS A 458 -23.39 -6.41 -20.45
N ARG A 459 -22.52 -5.62 -19.81
CA ARG A 459 -21.82 -4.52 -20.49
C ARG A 459 -20.85 -5.12 -21.50
N ASP A 460 -20.96 -4.71 -22.76
CA ASP A 460 -20.02 -5.09 -23.81
C ASP A 460 -18.75 -4.26 -23.68
N TYR A 461 -17.65 -4.93 -23.33
CA TYR A 461 -16.34 -4.32 -23.18
C TYR A 461 -15.47 -4.54 -24.43
N PRO A 462 -14.65 -3.56 -24.84
CA PRO A 462 -13.69 -3.77 -25.91
C PRO A 462 -12.71 -4.89 -25.55
N VAL A 463 -12.48 -5.79 -26.50
CA VAL A 463 -11.58 -6.94 -26.36
C VAL A 463 -10.34 -6.69 -27.21
N ARG A 464 -9.19 -6.48 -26.56
CA ARG A 464 -7.88 -6.38 -27.23
C ARG A 464 -7.27 -7.78 -27.39
N PHE A 465 -6.48 -7.97 -28.45
CA PHE A 465 -5.71 -9.19 -28.71
C PHE A 465 -4.20 -9.03 -28.47
N GLU A 466 -3.87 -8.05 -27.64
CA GLU A 466 -2.56 -7.73 -27.09
C GLU A 466 -2.69 -7.60 -25.57
N MET A 467 -1.58 -7.80 -24.86
CA MET A 467 -1.53 -7.58 -23.41
C MET A 467 -1.51 -6.08 -23.08
N PRO A 468 -1.88 -5.69 -21.85
CA PRO A 468 -1.71 -4.31 -21.38
C PRO A 468 -0.29 -3.78 -21.55
N HIS A 469 -0.12 -2.46 -21.49
CA HIS A 469 1.21 -1.83 -21.64
C HIS A 469 2.23 -2.37 -20.63
N PRO A 470 3.51 -2.50 -21.02
CA PRO A 470 4.60 -2.91 -20.12
C PRO A 470 4.63 -2.11 -18.84
N ARG A 471 4.84 -2.81 -17.70
CA ARG A 471 4.79 -2.21 -16.36
C ARG A 471 5.32 -3.14 -15.29
N PHE A 472 5.74 -2.56 -14.17
CA PHE A 472 6.03 -3.26 -12.92
C PHE A 472 5.05 -2.87 -11.82
N ASN A 473 5.06 -3.62 -10.71
CA ASN A 473 4.20 -3.45 -9.54
C ASN A 473 2.68 -3.46 -9.83
N ALA A 474 2.26 -3.96 -11.00
CA ALA A 474 0.84 -4.14 -11.35
C ALA A 474 0.12 -5.02 -10.31
N GLN A 475 -1.08 -4.60 -9.91
CA GLN A 475 -1.85 -5.29 -8.90
C GLN A 475 -2.69 -6.39 -9.56
N LEU A 476 -2.48 -7.65 -9.14
CA LEU A 476 -3.07 -8.84 -9.75
C LEU A 476 -3.99 -9.59 -8.79
N THR A 477 -5.23 -9.79 -9.18
CA THR A 477 -6.15 -10.66 -8.43
C THR A 477 -6.94 -11.58 -9.34
N VAL A 478 -7.32 -12.77 -8.86
CA VAL A 478 -8.10 -13.73 -9.64
C VAL A 478 -9.39 -14.04 -8.90
N GLN A 479 -10.52 -13.73 -9.55
CA GLN A 479 -11.84 -14.16 -9.10
C GLN A 479 -12.32 -15.27 -10.05
N ASP A 480 -12.71 -16.40 -9.46
CA ASP A 480 -13.05 -17.65 -10.14
C ASP A 480 -11.95 -18.13 -11.12
N ASP A 481 -12.12 -17.89 -12.42
CA ASP A 481 -11.15 -18.18 -13.49
C ASP A 481 -10.72 -16.92 -14.30
N THR A 482 -11.10 -15.73 -13.84
CA THR A 482 -10.77 -14.44 -14.49
C THR A 482 -9.67 -13.72 -13.71
N LEU A 483 -8.54 -13.45 -14.36
CA LEU A 483 -7.50 -12.56 -13.87
C LEU A 483 -7.91 -11.11 -14.08
N TYR A 484 -7.78 -10.30 -13.04
CA TYR A 484 -7.89 -8.85 -13.09
C TYR A 484 -6.51 -8.23 -12.89
N ILE A 485 -6.19 -7.25 -13.74
CA ILE A 485 -4.93 -6.49 -13.73
C ILE A 485 -5.30 -5.03 -13.53
N PHE A 486 -4.77 -4.40 -12.49
CA PHE A 486 -5.00 -2.99 -12.17
C PHE A 486 -3.69 -2.24 -11.93
N GLY A 487 -3.61 -1.00 -12.45
CA GLY A 487 -2.56 -0.05 -12.11
C GLY A 487 -1.13 -0.53 -12.38
N GLY A 488 -0.20 -0.08 -11.54
CA GLY A 488 1.25 -0.27 -11.70
C GLY A 488 1.92 0.92 -12.39
N THR A 489 3.22 0.80 -12.64
CA THR A 489 4.07 1.89 -13.12
C THR A 489 4.90 1.46 -14.33
N LEU A 490 5.19 2.41 -15.22
CA LEU A 490 6.19 2.34 -16.30
C LEU A 490 7.13 3.53 -16.16
N GLU A 491 8.43 3.32 -16.28
CA GLU A 491 9.44 4.38 -16.31
C GLU A 491 10.00 4.45 -17.74
N LYS A 492 10.13 5.63 -18.32
CA LYS A 492 10.82 5.82 -19.61
C LYS A 492 11.65 7.09 -19.54
N LYS A 493 12.98 6.95 -19.59
CA LYS A 493 13.92 8.05 -19.31
C LYS A 493 13.53 8.70 -17.96
N ASP A 494 13.46 10.03 -17.89
CA ASP A 494 13.10 10.76 -16.66
C ASP A 494 11.57 10.81 -16.34
N VAL A 495 10.72 10.10 -17.09
CA VAL A 495 9.26 10.15 -16.92
C VAL A 495 8.71 8.88 -16.28
N GLU A 496 8.16 9.02 -15.06
CA GLU A 496 7.37 8.00 -14.38
C GLU A 496 5.88 8.09 -14.80
N ILE A 497 5.33 7.00 -15.32
CA ILE A 497 3.93 6.86 -15.71
C ILE A 497 3.25 5.85 -14.79
N THR A 498 2.38 6.33 -13.91
CA THR A 498 1.51 5.48 -13.09
C THR A 498 0.17 5.26 -13.80
N PHE A 499 -0.31 4.01 -13.87
CA PHE A 499 -1.57 3.65 -14.52
C PHE A 499 -2.77 3.60 -13.56
N SER A 500 -3.97 3.73 -14.11
CA SER A 500 -5.29 3.58 -13.43
C SER A 500 -6.24 2.60 -14.13
N ASP A 501 -5.76 1.94 -15.18
CA ASP A 501 -6.54 1.04 -16.04
C ASP A 501 -6.87 -0.29 -15.34
N LEU A 502 -7.99 -0.90 -15.75
CA LEU A 502 -8.47 -2.19 -15.26
C LEU A 502 -8.76 -3.12 -16.44
N TYR A 503 -8.07 -4.25 -16.46
CA TYR A 503 -8.25 -5.30 -17.47
C TYR A 503 -8.73 -6.61 -16.84
N ALA A 504 -9.46 -7.41 -17.61
CA ALA A 504 -9.87 -8.77 -17.26
C ALA A 504 -9.49 -9.79 -18.35
N VAL A 505 -8.92 -10.92 -17.94
CA VAL A 505 -8.46 -12.00 -18.82
C VAL A 505 -9.01 -13.35 -18.33
N ASP A 506 -9.78 -14.05 -19.18
CA ASP A 506 -10.27 -15.40 -18.90
C ASP A 506 -9.11 -16.40 -19.02
N LEU A 507 -8.69 -16.99 -17.89
CA LEU A 507 -7.53 -17.90 -17.83
C LEU A 507 -7.81 -19.30 -18.43
N GLY A 508 -9.08 -19.62 -18.71
CA GLY A 508 -9.49 -20.87 -19.35
C GLY A 508 -9.54 -20.78 -20.87
N LYS A 509 -10.14 -19.69 -21.39
CA LYS A 509 -10.30 -19.45 -22.82
C LYS A 509 -9.09 -18.75 -23.44
N LEU A 510 -8.57 -17.73 -22.74
CA LEU A 510 -7.57 -16.78 -23.25
C LEU A 510 -8.04 -16.09 -24.55
N ASP A 511 -9.33 -15.80 -24.66
CA ASP A 511 -10.02 -15.26 -25.84
C ASP A 511 -9.87 -13.75 -26.04
N GLY A 512 -8.89 -13.14 -25.37
CA GLY A 512 -8.54 -11.72 -25.45
C GLY A 512 -8.40 -11.09 -24.05
N VAL A 513 -8.08 -9.81 -24.04
CA VAL A 513 -8.04 -8.97 -22.84
C VAL A 513 -9.24 -8.03 -22.91
N LYS A 514 -10.16 -8.14 -21.95
CA LYS A 514 -11.27 -7.21 -21.80
C LYS A 514 -10.75 -5.96 -21.09
N GLU A 515 -10.90 -4.82 -21.73
CA GLU A 515 -10.64 -3.53 -21.12
C GLU A 515 -11.91 -3.08 -20.40
N LEU A 516 -11.89 -3.15 -19.08
CA LEU A 516 -13.02 -2.76 -18.23
C LEU A 516 -13.02 -1.27 -17.95
N TYR A 517 -11.82 -0.69 -17.87
CA TYR A 517 -11.58 0.74 -17.80
C TYR A 517 -10.17 1.05 -18.33
N TYR A 518 -10.05 2.10 -19.11
CA TYR A 518 -8.77 2.64 -19.56
C TYR A 518 -8.91 4.17 -19.65
N VAL A 519 -7.90 4.86 -19.13
CA VAL A 519 -7.64 6.27 -19.40
C VAL A 519 -6.18 6.36 -19.81
N GLU A 520 -5.93 7.07 -20.89
CA GLU A 520 -4.60 7.39 -21.37
C GLU A 520 -3.85 8.18 -20.27
N PRO A 521 -2.68 7.70 -19.81
CA PRO A 521 -1.96 8.38 -18.73
C PRO A 521 -1.52 9.79 -19.12
N ALA A 522 -1.39 10.66 -18.12
CA ALA A 522 -0.66 11.91 -18.30
C ALA A 522 0.76 11.62 -18.82
N ASN A 523 1.27 12.51 -19.67
CA ASN A 523 2.59 12.41 -20.31
C ASN A 523 2.80 11.23 -21.28
N TRP A 524 1.76 10.47 -21.65
CA TRP A 524 1.88 9.40 -22.66
C TRP A 524 2.46 9.91 -24.00
N ASN A 525 2.03 11.09 -24.46
CA ASN A 525 2.54 11.69 -25.70
C ASN A 525 4.03 12.04 -25.67
N VAL A 526 4.59 12.35 -24.49
CA VAL A 526 6.05 12.59 -24.35
C VAL A 526 6.82 11.31 -24.67
N THR A 527 6.24 10.15 -24.32
CA THR A 527 6.85 8.85 -24.64
C THR A 527 6.72 8.43 -26.09
N SER A 528 5.79 9.00 -26.86
CA SER A 528 5.58 8.65 -28.28
C SER A 528 6.30 9.58 -29.25
N GLN A 529 6.45 10.88 -28.93
CA GLN A 529 7.09 11.82 -29.85
C GLN A 529 8.59 11.53 -30.03
N GLU A 530 9.31 11.22 -28.95
CA GLU A 530 10.75 10.88 -29.04
C GLU A 530 11.04 9.50 -29.66
N SER A 531 10.03 8.65 -29.91
CA SER A 531 10.26 7.35 -30.58
C SER A 531 10.11 7.41 -32.10
N ASP A 532 9.50 8.47 -32.64
CA ASP A 532 9.42 8.69 -34.09
C ASP A 532 10.69 9.42 -34.61
N GLU A 533 11.35 10.25 -33.77
CA GLU A 533 12.58 10.97 -34.12
C GLU A 533 13.83 10.08 -34.26
N GLU A 534 13.81 8.82 -33.80
CA GLU A 534 14.92 7.85 -33.99
C GLU A 534 14.78 6.99 -35.26
N MET A 535 13.82 7.29 -36.15
CA MET A 535 13.47 6.45 -37.32
C MET A 535 13.40 7.21 -38.66
N GLU A 536 13.88 8.46 -38.74
CA GLU A 536 13.86 9.30 -39.96
C GLU A 536 15.27 9.74 -40.43
N ASP A 537 16.29 8.87 -40.38
CA ASP A 537 17.66 9.22 -40.82
C ASP A 537 18.49 8.02 -41.37
N ASP A 538 17.90 7.16 -42.22
CA ASP A 538 18.64 6.19 -43.08
C ASP A 538 17.79 5.68 -44.27
N ASP A 539 17.54 6.51 -45.30
CA ASP A 539 17.04 6.10 -46.65
C ASP A 539 16.98 7.33 -47.62
N GLU A 540 18.10 7.67 -48.28
CA GLU A 540 18.32 8.50 -49.50
C GLU A 540 19.82 8.92 -49.48
N ASP A 541 20.72 8.62 -50.42
CA ASP A 541 20.59 8.34 -51.87
C ASP A 541 21.46 7.15 -52.33
N ASP A 542 20.97 6.40 -53.33
CA ASP A 542 21.71 5.37 -54.07
C ASP A 542 21.42 5.55 -55.58
N GLU A 543 22.15 6.46 -56.26
CA GLU A 543 22.20 6.54 -57.73
C GLU A 543 23.65 6.58 -58.25
N GLU A 544 23.86 5.86 -59.35
CA GLU A 544 25.15 5.45 -59.92
C GLU A 544 25.80 6.54 -60.81
N ASP A 545 27.14 6.63 -60.84
CA ASP A 545 27.86 6.76 -62.11
C ASP A 545 29.30 6.21 -62.03
N GLU A 546 29.83 5.74 -63.15
CA GLU A 546 31.12 5.06 -63.29
C GLU A 546 32.23 6.00 -63.80
N GLY A 547 33.50 5.66 -63.53
CA GLY A 547 34.56 5.80 -64.55
C GLY A 547 35.69 6.83 -64.36
N GLU A 548 36.86 6.27 -64.01
CA GLU A 548 38.18 6.50 -64.65
C GLU A 548 39.00 7.80 -64.43
N ASP A 549 40.20 7.56 -63.87
CA ASP A 549 41.55 8.04 -64.24
C ASP A 549 42.18 9.35 -63.67
N ASP A 550 43.28 9.10 -62.95
CA ASP A 550 44.62 9.75 -62.95
C ASP A 550 44.75 11.30 -63.03
N ASP A 551 45.43 11.90 -62.03
CA ASP A 551 46.90 12.10 -62.11
C ASP A 551 47.49 12.80 -60.85
N ASP A 552 48.76 12.52 -60.54
CA ASP A 552 49.54 13.15 -59.46
C ASP A 552 49.93 14.61 -59.77
N VAL A 553 49.91 15.50 -58.77
CA VAL A 553 50.93 16.57 -58.65
C VAL A 553 51.09 17.09 -57.22
N ASP A 554 52.27 16.84 -56.64
CA ASP A 554 52.82 17.62 -55.52
C ASP A 554 53.11 19.07 -55.93
N MET A 555 52.89 20.03 -55.03
CA MET A 555 53.76 21.20 -54.87
C MET A 555 53.73 21.75 -53.44
N ASP A 556 54.83 21.55 -52.72
CA ASP A 556 55.21 22.38 -51.59
C ASP A 556 55.46 23.84 -52.02
N MET A 557 55.07 24.83 -51.20
CA MET A 557 55.94 26.00 -51.02
C MET A 557 55.69 26.72 -49.68
N ASP A 558 56.73 26.78 -48.87
CA ASP A 558 56.78 27.58 -47.65
C ASP A 558 56.72 29.10 -47.91
N SER A 559 56.26 29.87 -46.92
CA SER A 559 56.95 31.09 -46.47
C SER A 559 56.44 31.55 -45.10
N ASP A 560 57.40 31.96 -44.26
CA ASP A 560 57.24 32.73 -43.02
C ASP A 560 56.58 34.13 -43.28
N ASP A 561 56.23 35.00 -42.31
CA ASP A 561 56.73 35.18 -40.94
C ASP A 561 55.81 36.09 -40.06
N ASP A 562 56.22 36.32 -38.81
CA ASP A 562 56.06 37.52 -37.97
C ASP A 562 54.76 37.88 -37.18
N LEU A 563 54.81 37.49 -35.89
CA LEU A 563 54.84 38.36 -34.68
C LEU A 563 53.73 39.38 -34.29
N GLU A 564 53.34 39.27 -33.00
CA GLU A 564 53.05 40.35 -32.01
C GLU A 564 51.81 41.28 -32.19
N SER A 565 51.16 41.83 -31.14
CA SER A 565 51.21 41.63 -29.67
C SER A 565 49.95 42.22 -28.95
N ARG A 566 49.91 42.08 -27.62
CA ARG A 566 48.88 42.51 -26.64
C ARG A 566 48.40 43.98 -26.76
N ALA A 567 47.13 44.25 -26.41
CA ALA A 567 46.74 45.10 -25.25
C ALA A 567 45.20 45.26 -25.07
N GLU A 568 44.78 45.80 -23.92
CA GLU A 568 43.41 45.80 -23.38
C GLU A 568 42.67 47.17 -23.50
N SER A 569 41.41 47.21 -23.01
CA SER A 569 40.65 48.38 -22.49
C SER A 569 39.96 49.29 -23.53
N SER A 570 38.83 49.99 -23.28
CA SER A 570 37.79 49.94 -22.22
C SER A 570 36.60 50.92 -22.50
N MET A 571 35.47 50.78 -21.78
CA MET A 571 34.45 51.82 -21.42
C MET A 571 33.56 52.43 -22.56
N SER A 572 32.20 52.36 -22.52
CA SER A 572 31.22 53.29 -21.86
C SER A 572 30.96 54.62 -22.62
N PHE A 573 29.77 55.26 -22.74
CA PHE A 573 28.36 55.01 -22.29
C PHE A 573 27.40 56.07 -22.96
N ASP A 574 26.08 56.02 -22.68
CA ASP A 574 25.04 57.09 -22.89
C ASP A 574 24.58 57.45 -24.35
N SER A 575 23.39 58.03 -24.64
CA SER A 575 22.18 58.35 -23.83
C SER A 575 20.88 58.51 -24.69
N ARG A 576 19.71 58.69 -24.03
CA ARG A 576 18.36 58.98 -24.63
C ARG A 576 18.09 60.51 -24.78
N PRO A 577 16.89 60.99 -25.25
CA PRO A 577 15.71 61.13 -24.35
C PRO A 577 14.26 61.18 -24.96
N SER A 578 13.27 60.86 -24.11
CA SER A 578 11.89 61.45 -23.98
C SER A 578 10.81 61.40 -25.09
N ALA A 579 9.47 61.43 -24.81
CA ALA A 579 8.66 61.14 -23.59
C ALA A 579 7.12 61.26 -23.85
N SER A 580 6.29 60.82 -22.88
CA SER A 580 4.87 61.21 -22.62
C SER A 580 3.74 60.45 -23.39
N THR A 581 2.61 60.00 -22.80
CA THR A 581 2.02 60.20 -21.44
C THR A 581 1.08 59.03 -21.03
N ALA A 582 0.85 58.82 -19.72
CA ALA A 582 0.03 57.73 -19.14
C ALA A 582 -1.41 58.17 -18.70
N PRO A 583 -2.23 57.32 -18.01
CA PRO A 583 -2.09 57.17 -16.54
C PRO A 583 -2.35 55.78 -15.89
N THR A 584 -1.64 55.52 -14.77
CA THR A 584 -1.91 54.73 -13.52
C THR A 584 -3.10 53.74 -13.40
N THR A 585 -3.06 52.63 -12.62
CA THR A 585 -2.49 52.39 -11.26
C THR A 585 -2.19 50.86 -11.02
N PRO A 586 -1.78 50.30 -9.85
CA PRO A 586 -0.58 49.42 -9.78
C PRO A 586 -0.83 47.92 -9.45
N LEU A 587 0.26 47.12 -9.57
CA LEU A 587 0.29 45.69 -9.21
C LEU A 587 0.06 45.42 -7.72
N PHE A 588 -0.57 44.27 -7.43
CA PHE A 588 -0.62 43.65 -6.10
C PHE A 588 0.19 42.35 -6.09
N ARG A 589 0.92 42.11 -5.01
CA ARG A 589 1.57 40.83 -4.69
C ARG A 589 0.56 39.95 -3.95
N PRO A 590 0.23 38.74 -4.41
CA PRO A 590 -0.48 37.77 -3.59
C PRO A 590 0.50 37.19 -2.56
N THR A 591 0.23 37.45 -1.29
CA THR A 591 0.88 36.78 -0.16
C THR A 591 0.31 35.36 -0.05
N GLU A 592 1.15 34.39 0.27
CA GLU A 592 0.68 33.05 0.68
C GLU A 592 -0.16 33.18 1.95
N LEU A 593 -1.25 32.42 2.01
CA LEU A 593 -2.22 32.44 3.11
C LEU A 593 -2.36 31.00 3.61
N GLU A 594 -1.52 30.65 4.57
CA GLU A 594 -1.65 29.43 5.35
C GLU A 594 -2.90 29.58 6.25
N THR A 595 -3.93 28.76 6.00
CA THR A 595 -5.08 28.63 6.91
C THR A 595 -4.85 27.50 7.89
N GLU A 596 -4.17 27.82 8.98
CA GLU A 596 -4.24 27.09 10.25
C GLU A 596 -5.68 27.09 10.79
N PRO A 597 -6.15 26.03 11.47
CA PRO A 597 -7.44 26.05 12.16
C PRO A 597 -7.36 26.90 13.44
N GLU A 598 -8.07 28.02 13.47
CA GLU A 598 -8.15 28.88 14.65
C GLU A 598 -8.81 28.16 15.85
N THR A 599 -8.09 28.04 16.97
CA THR A 599 -8.69 27.90 18.30
C THR A 599 -8.22 29.01 19.24
N LEU A 600 -9.09 29.38 20.18
CA LEU A 600 -9.07 30.66 20.89
C LEU A 600 -7.90 30.83 21.89
N ALA A 601 -6.76 31.33 21.41
CA ALA A 601 -5.75 31.98 22.24
C ALA A 601 -5.16 33.22 21.55
N SER A 602 -5.35 34.40 22.15
CA SER A 602 -4.91 35.68 21.61
C SER A 602 -3.39 35.86 21.71
N GLN A 603 -2.70 35.97 20.57
CA GLN A 603 -1.41 36.66 20.38
C GLN A 603 -0.37 36.49 21.52
N ASP A 604 0.21 35.31 21.65
CA ASP A 604 1.49 35.14 22.34
C ASP A 604 2.60 34.93 21.31
N SER A 605 3.50 35.90 21.16
CA SER A 605 4.64 35.84 20.22
C SER A 605 5.82 35.01 20.75
N ARG A 606 5.68 34.37 21.91
CA ARG A 606 6.70 33.52 22.52
C ARG A 606 6.69 32.11 21.91
N PRO A 607 7.86 31.48 21.68
CA PRO A 607 7.94 30.12 21.16
C PRO A 607 7.16 29.09 21.98
N PHE A 608 6.47 28.18 21.29
CA PHE A 608 5.66 27.10 21.89
C PHE A 608 6.39 25.74 21.80
N PRO A 609 6.34 24.88 22.84
CA PRO A 609 6.91 23.53 22.79
C PRO A 609 6.14 22.62 21.84
N ARG A 610 6.85 21.73 21.12
CA ARG A 610 6.20 20.72 20.30
C ARG A 610 5.82 19.49 21.14
N PRO A 611 4.76 18.75 20.77
CA PRO A 611 4.48 17.43 21.33
C PRO A 611 5.68 16.50 21.24
N PHE A 612 5.94 15.77 22.33
CA PHE A 612 7.06 14.87 22.56
C PHE A 612 8.46 15.54 22.58
N GLU A 613 8.54 16.88 22.58
CA GLU A 613 9.82 17.62 22.62
C GLU A 613 10.34 17.77 24.07
N SER A 614 11.56 17.30 24.34
CA SER A 614 12.16 17.49 25.66
C SER A 614 12.52 18.96 25.90
N LEU A 615 12.55 19.39 27.17
CA LEU A 615 12.97 20.75 27.56
C LEU A 615 14.33 21.15 26.95
N ARG A 616 15.24 20.18 26.75
CA ARG A 616 16.55 20.39 26.11
C ARG A 616 16.41 20.74 24.63
N GLU A 617 15.57 20.03 23.90
CA GLU A 617 15.35 20.23 22.46
C GLU A 617 14.54 21.50 22.21
N PHE A 618 13.49 21.73 23.01
CA PHE A 618 12.72 22.98 23.00
C PHE A 618 13.64 24.20 23.18
N TYR A 619 14.50 24.18 24.19
CA TYR A 619 15.45 25.28 24.38
C TYR A 619 16.49 25.37 23.26
N ALA A 620 17.02 24.25 22.77
CA ALA A 620 18.00 24.27 21.68
C ALA A 620 17.44 24.98 20.43
N ARG A 621 16.22 24.60 20.01
CA ARG A 621 15.49 25.20 18.88
C ARG A 621 15.14 26.67 19.09
N THR A 622 14.74 27.06 20.30
CA THR A 622 14.17 28.39 20.57
C THR A 622 15.13 29.38 21.24
N SER A 623 16.37 28.96 21.53
CA SER A 623 17.34 29.75 22.31
C SER A 623 17.66 31.12 21.71
N GLU A 624 17.67 31.26 20.39
CA GLU A 624 17.90 32.56 19.73
C GLU A 624 16.69 33.49 19.84
N ASP A 625 15.47 32.95 19.78
CA ASP A 625 14.23 33.72 19.89
C ASP A 625 14.05 34.25 21.32
N TRP A 626 14.30 33.42 22.34
CA TRP A 626 14.30 33.86 23.73
C TRP A 626 15.36 34.93 24.03
N GLN A 627 16.55 34.82 23.43
CA GLN A 627 17.57 35.87 23.51
C GLN A 627 17.12 37.16 22.81
N ARG A 628 16.43 37.07 21.65
CA ARG A 628 15.89 38.22 20.92
C ARG A 628 14.80 38.95 21.72
N ILE A 629 13.85 38.20 22.29
CA ILE A 629 12.78 38.72 23.17
C ILE A 629 13.38 39.42 24.40
N LEU A 630 14.43 38.87 25.01
CA LEU A 630 15.13 39.50 26.14
C LEU A 630 15.82 40.82 25.76
N ILE A 631 16.46 40.88 24.60
CA ILE A 631 17.13 42.10 24.10
C ILE A 631 16.09 43.17 23.74
N GLU A 632 15.00 42.78 23.07
CA GLU A 632 13.90 43.68 22.73
C GLU A 632 13.24 44.27 23.99
N LYS A 633 12.94 43.42 24.98
CA LYS A 633 12.41 43.85 26.29
C LYS A 633 13.34 44.79 27.05
N GLN A 634 14.66 44.69 26.88
CA GLN A 634 15.63 45.66 27.40
C GLN A 634 15.65 46.98 26.60
N SER A 635 15.39 46.93 25.29
CA SER A 635 15.37 48.11 24.41
C SER A 635 14.14 49.01 24.61
N TYR A 636 13.01 48.45 25.03
CA TYR A 636 11.81 49.21 25.42
C TYR A 636 11.91 49.84 26.82
N GLY A 637 12.88 49.43 27.63
CA GLY A 637 13.25 50.12 28.87
C GLY A 637 13.87 51.48 28.58
N GLY A 638 13.39 52.54 29.23
CA GLY A 638 13.73 53.92 28.92
C GLY A 638 15.24 54.19 28.76
N ARG A 639 15.59 54.97 27.73
CA ARG A 639 16.94 55.19 27.17
C ARG A 639 18.05 55.68 28.13
N ALA A 640 17.74 55.87 29.41
CA ALA A 640 18.68 56.26 30.47
C ALA A 640 19.13 55.09 31.37
N GLU A 641 18.31 54.05 31.56
CA GLU A 641 18.65 52.89 32.40
C GLU A 641 19.22 51.72 31.59
N ALA A 642 18.71 51.49 30.37
CA ALA A 642 19.18 50.42 29.49
C ALA A 642 20.68 50.51 29.18
N ALA A 643 21.23 51.73 29.06
CA ALA A 643 22.65 51.95 28.77
C ALA A 643 23.58 51.62 29.96
N ALA A 644 23.09 51.67 31.20
CA ALA A 644 23.87 51.31 32.38
C ALA A 644 23.87 49.78 32.62
N LEU A 645 22.74 49.11 32.35
CA LEU A 645 22.59 47.66 32.54
C LEU A 645 23.11 46.81 31.38
N ALA A 646 23.13 47.34 30.15
CA ALA A 646 23.68 46.64 28.97
C ALA A 646 25.21 46.52 28.98
N ALA A 647 25.91 47.25 29.85
CA ALA A 647 27.37 47.22 29.96
C ALA A 647 27.92 46.09 30.84
N GLU A 648 27.10 45.49 31.72
CA GLU A 648 27.56 44.48 32.70
C GLU A 648 26.99 43.07 32.50
N GLN A 649 25.87 42.90 31.77
CA GLN A 649 25.30 41.58 31.54
C GLN A 649 26.13 40.80 30.52
N THR A 650 27.03 39.95 31.02
CA THR A 650 27.83 39.05 30.18
C THR A 650 26.92 38.10 29.38
N ILE A 651 27.36 37.67 28.19
CA ILE A 651 26.62 36.74 27.30
C ILE A 651 26.15 35.48 28.05
N LYS A 652 26.88 35.06 29.09
CA LYS A 652 26.54 33.93 29.96
C LYS A 652 25.27 34.16 30.79
N GLU A 653 25.01 35.38 31.23
CA GLU A 653 23.82 35.74 32.02
C GLU A 653 22.57 35.89 31.14
N LEU A 654 22.72 36.45 29.93
CA LEU A 654 21.65 36.49 28.93
C LEU A 654 21.18 35.07 28.56
N ARG A 655 22.11 34.14 28.32
CA ARG A 655 21.79 32.73 28.08
C ARG A 655 21.15 32.04 29.29
N LYS A 656 21.53 32.39 30.52
CA LYS A 656 20.89 31.86 31.73
C LYS A 656 19.44 32.32 31.85
N LYS A 657 19.16 33.62 31.64
CA LYS A 657 17.81 34.19 31.67
C LYS A 657 16.93 33.69 30.52
N ALA A 658 17.52 33.44 29.35
CA ALA A 658 16.82 32.83 28.21
C ALA A 658 16.38 31.39 28.52
N PHE A 659 17.26 30.59 29.16
CA PHE A 659 16.91 29.25 29.62
C PHE A 659 15.81 29.27 30.68
N GLU A 660 15.90 30.16 31.68
CA GLU A 660 14.88 30.30 32.72
C GLU A 660 13.49 30.63 32.16
N GLN A 661 13.39 31.52 31.16
CA GLN A 661 12.12 31.84 30.50
C GLN A 661 11.59 30.72 29.59
N ALA A 662 12.48 29.97 28.95
CA ALA A 662 12.09 28.79 28.18
C ALA A 662 11.61 27.66 29.09
N GLU A 663 12.26 27.44 30.24
CA GLU A 663 11.86 26.46 31.25
C GLU A 663 10.49 26.82 31.86
N GLU A 664 10.28 28.07 32.27
CA GLU A 664 8.98 28.58 32.74
C GLU A 664 7.88 28.33 31.69
N ARG A 665 8.09 28.74 30.43
CA ARG A 665 7.12 28.55 29.35
C ARG A 665 6.85 27.07 29.02
N TRP A 666 7.87 26.20 29.11
CA TRP A 666 7.74 24.77 28.86
C TRP A 666 6.89 24.09 29.93
N TRP A 667 7.02 24.48 31.19
CA TRP A 667 6.16 24.00 32.28
C TRP A 667 4.74 24.58 32.20
N ASP A 668 4.59 25.89 31.92
CA ASP A 668 3.28 26.55 31.75
C ASP A 668 2.42 25.90 30.67
N CYS A 669 3.03 25.44 29.57
CA CYS A 669 2.31 24.81 28.45
C CYS A 669 2.26 23.27 28.56
N ARG A 670 2.82 22.66 29.62
CA ARG A 670 3.01 21.20 29.66
C ARG A 670 1.68 20.42 29.73
N GLU A 671 0.64 21.00 30.31
CA GLU A 671 -0.71 20.39 30.35
C GLU A 671 -1.38 20.42 28.97
N GLU A 672 -1.25 21.52 28.23
CA GLU A 672 -1.77 21.67 26.86
C GLU A 672 -1.01 20.80 25.86
N VAL A 673 0.33 20.81 25.92
CA VAL A 673 1.19 19.92 25.13
C VAL A 673 0.97 18.45 25.51
N GLY A 674 0.72 18.16 26.79
CA GLY A 674 0.34 16.82 27.25
C GLY A 674 -0.97 16.34 26.63
N ARG A 675 -2.00 17.20 26.56
CA ARG A 675 -3.26 16.86 25.87
C ARG A 675 -3.03 16.59 24.37
N LEU A 676 -2.16 17.37 23.72
CA LEU A 676 -1.78 17.15 22.32
C LEU A 676 -0.90 15.89 22.12
N GLU A 677 -0.12 15.48 23.12
CA GLU A 677 0.61 14.21 23.14
C GLU A 677 -0.36 13.03 23.32
N ASP A 678 -1.33 13.13 24.23
CA ASP A 678 -2.38 12.12 24.45
C ASP A 678 -3.27 11.97 23.20
N GLU A 679 -3.72 13.07 22.59
CA GLU A 679 -4.48 13.08 21.32
C GLU A 679 -3.67 12.42 20.18
N GLN A 680 -2.35 12.56 20.17
CA GLN A 680 -1.47 11.92 19.20
C GLN A 680 -1.16 10.46 19.51
N GLU A 681 -0.98 10.08 20.78
CA GLU A 681 -0.77 8.68 21.19
C GLU A 681 -2.06 7.86 20.99
N GLU A 682 -3.23 8.45 21.21
CA GLU A 682 -4.53 7.88 20.86
C GLU A 682 -4.73 7.76 19.34
N ALA A 683 -4.16 8.70 18.55
CA ALA A 683 -4.00 8.59 17.10
C ALA A 683 -2.87 7.62 16.64
N GLY A 684 -2.14 6.99 17.58
CA GLY A 684 -1.08 6.01 17.31
C GLY A 684 0.28 6.60 16.90
N ILE A 685 0.47 7.91 17.08
CA ILE A 685 1.73 8.63 16.83
C ILE A 685 2.57 8.61 18.11
N GLY A 686 3.75 7.99 18.04
CA GLY A 686 4.75 7.98 19.11
C GLY A 686 5.95 8.89 18.81
N GLU A 687 7.01 8.72 19.61
CA GLU A 687 8.25 9.51 19.61
C GLU A 687 8.75 9.94 18.20
N ILE A 688 8.69 11.25 17.94
CA ILE A 688 9.04 11.86 16.65
C ILE A 688 10.56 12.06 16.56
N VAL A 689 11.25 11.15 15.89
CA VAL A 689 12.71 11.25 15.69
C VAL A 689 13.04 12.26 14.57
N SER A 690 13.19 13.53 14.96
CA SER A 690 13.57 14.61 14.03
C SER A 690 15.05 14.53 13.58
N MET A 691 15.33 14.95 12.35
CA MET A 691 16.66 14.78 11.73
C MET A 691 17.72 15.79 12.23
N GLU A 692 17.30 16.88 12.88
CA GLU A 692 18.19 18.00 13.26
C GLU A 692 19.08 17.69 14.49
N ALA A 693 18.64 16.77 15.36
CA ALA A 693 19.32 16.47 16.63
C ALA A 693 20.69 15.76 16.50
N ARG A 694 21.15 15.42 15.29
CA ARG A 694 22.38 14.64 15.06
C ARG A 694 23.53 15.37 14.36
N GLY A 695 23.35 16.64 13.99
CA GLY A 695 24.38 17.44 13.32
C GLY A 695 25.52 17.97 14.22
N ALA A 696 25.35 17.96 15.56
CA ALA A 696 26.18 18.77 16.46
C ALA A 696 26.97 18.02 17.56
N GLU A 697 26.79 16.70 17.75
CA GLU A 697 27.56 15.91 18.74
C GLU A 697 28.44 14.83 18.09
N GLY A 698 29.46 15.28 17.38
CA GLY A 698 30.54 14.46 16.83
C GLY A 698 31.93 15.00 17.19
N GLY A 699 32.33 14.97 18.47
CA GLY A 699 33.61 15.58 18.86
C GLY A 699 34.14 15.31 20.26
N GLY A 700 34.81 14.17 20.47
CA GLY A 700 36.03 14.16 21.29
C GLY A 700 36.18 13.16 22.45
N VAL A 701 36.64 11.94 22.15
CA VAL A 701 37.67 11.27 22.99
C VAL A 701 38.77 10.74 22.07
N GLY A 702 39.93 11.39 22.13
CA GLY A 702 40.92 11.39 21.06
C GLY A 702 41.75 10.13 20.81
N ARG A 703 42.37 10.11 19.63
CA ARG A 703 43.69 9.52 19.38
C ARG A 703 44.69 10.63 19.10
N ARG A 704 45.96 10.42 19.48
CA ARG A 704 47.02 11.45 19.44
C ARG A 704 47.66 11.60 18.06
N ARG A 705 47.88 12.87 17.71
CA ARG A 705 48.72 13.43 16.63
C ARG A 705 48.25 13.17 15.21
#